data_AF-A0A6G0LL37-F1
#
_entry.id   AF-A0A6G0LL37-F1
#
_cell.length_a   1.000
_cell.length_b   1.000
_cell.length_c   1.000
_cell.angle_alpha   90.00
_cell.angle_beta   90.00
_cell.angle_gamma   90.00
#
_symmetry.space_group_name_H-M   'P 1'
#
loop_
_entity.id
_entity.type
_entity.pdbx_description
1 polymer ?
#
loop_
_entity_poly.entity_id
_entity_poly.type
_entity_poly.pdbx_seq_one_letter_code
_entity_poly.pdbx_strand_id
1 'polypeptide(L)'
;MAQEVSGYKVSLSKSGVDVDITKRMSSVGVGLCTPTHLNVEVWTSSTMSDLRVYFNESYQVGNVGYYGLSGVYTTQKFVHDGMAATPPYFPDFWKHYKLSDDLINALSAVSFMANSKYYPPTEDFCPDGTMGCKDNCEKTEACTQRESMGEECLMLALMVPGYDQGYFQAVFANLGIPAYFCFLGYDGVNQFASDAATNGTPAVFYHYEPDLFHVTHKGLFTRVGLPRSDPARVKLATGDYGEHGFGNKTDNPVDVDYPSLPLLKFASSRVRDLPIGSLFTKLALSDTDINDLLTEYSIAMSDTAEPEPYFRAACNWVKANYDIWSDWQDRLPLCTFEDHIVSHVTGCENGSTVREIQFVWNVPNPGNTSLPYNCDGGVAVLPAAIATSRSCQWIADNSRIWSGWIDTKPECDSTFYNYNVSQCDSDAQRTVQYFWSLPSAQNLLFSTECSGGVTLPEDVKIDCEYMPTSSPTFAALAVLSVIVASLLLVAAFLVYKHRSAPIVKRSQFEMLELMIFGGFFTTGAAMAYAGQPSRLLCGIRPILVCMGFTTIFGALVMKSLRVYRVFMKSSMKRVKVTLFRILKMLAIFYVGDLVIFVGWYAADFPEPTVTTVEASEFRGTVDRMSCNSSSFISTALLIFWKAILLVLGLYLPFLIRNVSVEFQESPWIFGSVVVVLVGCLLIMPMSYLVQMPAATYYVFLASFPTERSGYNQFGELNKCALCEEQTQFAVRKVIFERGQCKCGNRDQFDQRD
;
A
#
# COMPACT_ATOMS: atom_id res chain seq x y z
N MET A 1 -8.58 -36.12 20.01
CA MET A 1 -9.48 -34.98 19.67
C MET A 1 -8.76 -33.63 19.57
N ALA A 2 -8.43 -32.92 20.65
CA ALA A 2 -7.85 -31.56 20.55
C ALA A 2 -6.57 -31.50 19.67
N GLN A 3 -5.66 -32.47 19.83
CA GLN A 3 -4.46 -32.58 19.01
C GLN A 3 -4.71 -33.15 17.61
N GLU A 4 -5.50 -34.21 17.50
CA GLU A 4 -5.69 -34.95 16.24
C GLU A 4 -6.67 -34.29 15.28
N VAL A 5 -7.69 -33.61 15.81
CA VAL A 5 -8.78 -33.01 15.03
C VAL A 5 -8.55 -31.50 14.90
N SER A 6 -8.28 -30.81 16.01
CA SER A 6 -8.10 -29.35 16.01
C SER A 6 -6.64 -28.91 15.87
N GLY A 7 -5.68 -29.84 15.78
CA GLY A 7 -4.24 -29.53 15.66
C GLY A 7 -3.60 -28.90 16.90
N TYR A 8 -4.34 -28.80 18.02
CA TYR A 8 -3.90 -28.13 19.23
C TYR A 8 -3.08 -29.10 20.11
N LYS A 9 -1.78 -28.84 20.28
CA LYS A 9 -0.92 -29.70 21.10
C LYS A 9 -1.39 -29.69 22.56
N VAL A 10 -1.54 -30.89 23.13
CA VAL A 10 -2.01 -31.07 24.51
C VAL A 10 -0.88 -31.62 25.37
N SER A 11 -0.78 -31.10 26.59
CA SER A 11 0.03 -31.67 27.66
C SER A 11 -0.84 -31.76 28.92
N LEU A 12 -0.82 -32.90 29.60
CA LEU A 12 -1.51 -33.07 30.87
C LEU A 12 -0.60 -32.61 32.01
N SER A 13 -1.14 -31.81 32.93
CA SER A 13 -0.44 -31.38 34.15
C SER A 13 -1.21 -31.90 35.35
N LYS A 14 -0.57 -32.78 36.14
CA LYS A 14 -1.10 -33.25 37.42
C LYS A 14 -0.48 -32.41 38.54
N SER A 15 -1.29 -31.64 39.25
CA SER A 15 -0.84 -30.81 40.38
C SER A 15 -1.89 -30.78 41.49
N GLY A 16 -1.46 -30.53 42.74
CA GLY A 16 -2.28 -30.67 43.95
C GLY A 16 -3.53 -29.77 44.06
N VAL A 17 -4.30 -30.04 45.13
CA VAL A 17 -5.60 -29.50 45.62
C VAL A 17 -6.39 -28.58 44.67
N ASP A 18 -7.65 -28.95 44.39
CA ASP A 18 -8.56 -28.45 43.34
C ASP A 18 -8.61 -26.93 43.12
N VAL A 19 -8.43 -26.14 44.19
CA VAL A 19 -8.57 -24.68 44.14
C VAL A 19 -7.43 -23.99 43.38
N ASP A 20 -6.24 -24.60 43.36
CA ASP A 20 -5.08 -24.06 42.65
C ASP A 20 -5.18 -24.22 41.12
N ILE A 21 -6.08 -25.07 40.61
CA ILE A 21 -6.15 -25.37 39.17
C ILE A 21 -6.66 -24.17 38.37
N THR A 22 -7.69 -23.46 38.84
CA THR A 22 -8.17 -22.25 38.16
C THR A 22 -7.21 -21.07 38.32
N LYS A 23 -6.49 -21.01 39.45
CA LYS A 23 -5.38 -20.06 39.63
C LYS A 23 -4.27 -20.26 38.59
N ARG A 24 -4.02 -21.51 38.14
CA ARG A 24 -3.07 -21.81 37.04
C ARG A 24 -3.52 -21.29 35.68
N MET A 25 -4.78 -20.89 35.52
CA MET A 25 -5.28 -20.26 34.29
C MET A 25 -5.08 -18.74 34.27
N SER A 26 -4.56 -18.17 35.36
CA SER A 26 -4.29 -16.75 35.53
C SER A 26 -2.80 -16.43 35.47
N SER A 27 -2.46 -15.16 35.30
CA SER A 27 -1.11 -14.61 35.24
C SER A 27 -0.45 -14.47 36.61
N VAL A 28 -1.10 -14.91 37.68
CA VAL A 28 -0.63 -14.76 39.07
C VAL A 28 -0.48 -16.11 39.77
N GLY A 29 0.25 -16.12 40.88
CA GLY A 29 0.42 -17.29 41.73
C GLY A 29 1.05 -18.48 40.98
N VAL A 30 0.40 -19.64 41.02
CA VAL A 30 0.89 -20.88 40.40
C VAL A 30 0.79 -20.88 38.86
N GLY A 31 0.04 -19.96 38.27
CA GLY A 31 -0.05 -19.80 36.82
C GLY A 31 1.22 -19.24 36.16
N LEU A 32 2.10 -18.60 36.94
CA LEU A 32 3.43 -18.16 36.46
C LEU A 32 4.36 -19.33 36.13
N CYS A 33 4.30 -20.41 36.90
CA CYS A 33 5.21 -21.55 36.76
C CYS A 33 4.64 -22.63 35.83
N THR A 34 3.32 -22.81 35.85
CA THR A 34 2.63 -23.97 35.29
C THR A 34 1.26 -23.56 34.73
N PRO A 35 1.23 -22.80 33.63
CA PRO A 35 -0.01 -22.30 33.05
C PRO A 35 -0.87 -23.44 32.52
N THR A 36 -2.17 -23.39 32.80
CA THR A 36 -3.16 -24.37 32.35
C THR A 36 -4.22 -23.67 31.51
N HIS A 37 -4.65 -24.30 30.40
CA HIS A 37 -5.62 -23.70 29.47
C HIS A 37 -7.06 -24.10 29.77
N LEU A 38 -7.28 -25.30 30.31
CA LEU A 38 -8.59 -25.90 30.54
C LEU A 38 -8.54 -26.79 31.77
N ASN A 39 -9.54 -26.66 32.64
CA ASN A 39 -9.92 -27.66 33.62
C ASN A 39 -11.28 -28.23 33.20
N VAL A 40 -11.28 -29.53 32.92
CA VAL A 40 -12.42 -30.25 32.37
C VAL A 40 -13.44 -30.66 33.42
N GLU A 41 -13.10 -30.62 34.71
CA GLU A 41 -14.01 -31.00 35.78
C GLU A 41 -13.73 -30.18 37.05
N VAL A 42 -14.75 -29.44 37.50
CA VAL A 42 -14.67 -28.63 38.71
C VAL A 42 -15.94 -28.79 39.54
N TRP A 43 -15.76 -29.21 40.78
CA TRP A 43 -16.79 -29.30 41.81
C TRP A 43 -16.95 -27.94 42.49
N THR A 44 -18.11 -27.29 42.30
CA THR A 44 -18.28 -25.86 42.64
C THR A 44 -19.03 -25.58 43.94
N SER A 45 -19.39 -26.60 44.71
CA SER A 45 -20.16 -26.48 45.95
C SER A 45 -19.51 -25.55 46.97
N SER A 46 -18.24 -25.79 47.30
CA SER A 46 -17.47 -25.03 48.30
C SER A 46 -16.36 -24.16 47.71
N THR A 47 -15.95 -24.40 46.47
CA THR A 47 -14.77 -23.74 45.86
C THR A 47 -15.10 -22.48 45.05
N MET A 48 -16.38 -22.21 44.73
CA MET A 48 -16.77 -21.16 43.77
C MET A 48 -16.30 -19.75 44.17
N SER A 49 -16.27 -19.43 45.47
CA SER A 49 -15.74 -18.16 45.98
C SER A 49 -14.26 -17.98 45.65
N ASP A 50 -13.49 -19.05 45.79
CA ASP A 50 -12.04 -19.04 45.61
C ASP A 50 -11.69 -18.97 44.12
N LEU A 51 -12.48 -19.64 43.28
CA LEU A 51 -12.35 -19.61 41.82
C LEU A 51 -12.64 -18.21 41.26
N ARG A 52 -13.64 -17.51 41.83
CA ARG A 52 -14.10 -16.19 41.34
C ARG A 52 -13.01 -15.13 41.35
N VAL A 53 -12.02 -15.24 42.24
CA VAL A 53 -10.89 -14.31 42.33
C VAL A 53 -10.09 -14.22 41.02
N TYR A 54 -10.11 -15.28 40.20
CA TYR A 54 -9.34 -15.38 38.96
C TYR A 54 -10.16 -15.14 37.68
N PHE A 55 -11.47 -14.83 37.78
CA PHE A 55 -12.38 -14.70 36.63
C PHE A 55 -12.08 -13.54 35.68
N ASN A 56 -11.15 -12.65 36.03
CA ASN A 56 -10.66 -11.66 35.08
C ASN A 56 -9.85 -12.31 33.94
N GLU A 57 -9.22 -13.46 34.21
CA GLU A 57 -8.35 -14.16 33.26
C GLU A 57 -8.79 -15.59 32.97
N SER A 58 -9.74 -16.13 33.72
CA SER A 58 -10.42 -17.40 33.46
C SER A 58 -11.92 -17.19 33.30
N TYR A 59 -12.62 -18.14 32.68
CA TYR A 59 -14.07 -18.10 32.55
C TYR A 59 -14.69 -19.49 32.60
N GLN A 60 -15.95 -19.54 33.04
CA GLN A 60 -16.75 -20.76 32.98
C GLN A 60 -17.12 -21.04 31.52
N VAL A 61 -16.70 -22.20 31.00
CA VAL A 61 -16.93 -22.60 29.61
C VAL A 61 -18.31 -23.25 29.44
N GLY A 62 -18.77 -23.98 30.46
CA GLY A 62 -20.03 -24.71 30.44
C GLY A 62 -19.98 -25.92 31.38
N ASN A 63 -20.98 -26.80 31.30
CA ASN A 63 -21.06 -28.01 32.12
C ASN A 63 -20.31 -29.16 31.44
N VAL A 64 -19.81 -30.13 32.21
CA VAL A 64 -19.17 -31.35 31.69
C VAL A 64 -20.18 -32.32 31.08
N GLY A 65 -21.46 -32.20 31.46
CA GLY A 65 -22.58 -32.96 30.91
C GLY A 65 -23.20 -33.96 31.89
N TYR A 66 -22.39 -34.54 32.79
CA TYR A 66 -22.82 -35.41 33.88
C TYR A 66 -22.88 -34.66 35.23
N TYR A 67 -23.53 -35.29 36.20
CA TYR A 67 -23.71 -34.74 37.54
C TYR A 67 -22.75 -35.36 38.55
N GLY A 68 -22.19 -34.51 39.40
CA GLY A 68 -21.49 -34.92 40.61
C GLY A 68 -22.46 -35.11 41.76
N LEU A 69 -22.30 -36.20 42.51
CA LEU A 69 -23.06 -36.46 43.72
C LEU A 69 -22.15 -37.02 44.80
N SER A 70 -21.97 -36.26 45.88
CA SER A 70 -21.37 -36.76 47.11
C SER A 70 -22.44 -37.33 48.03
N GLY A 71 -22.07 -38.30 48.86
CA GLY A 71 -23.03 -38.91 49.77
C GLY A 71 -22.41 -39.82 50.82
N VAL A 72 -23.27 -40.25 51.73
CA VAL A 72 -22.97 -41.35 52.65
C VAL A 72 -23.61 -42.61 52.09
N TYR A 73 -22.85 -43.70 52.09
CA TYR A 73 -23.26 -44.99 51.56
C TYR A 73 -23.15 -46.06 52.63
N THR A 74 -23.98 -47.09 52.47
CA THR A 74 -24.01 -48.29 53.32
C THR A 74 -24.01 -49.54 52.45
N THR A 75 -23.63 -50.69 53.00
CA THR A 75 -23.70 -51.96 52.27
C THR A 75 -25.16 -52.39 52.03
N GLN A 76 -25.46 -52.86 50.81
CA GLN A 76 -26.80 -53.34 50.43
C GLN A 76 -27.26 -54.50 51.33
N LYS A 77 -26.32 -55.37 51.72
CA LYS A 77 -26.58 -56.47 52.64
C LYS A 77 -27.01 -55.97 54.02
N PHE A 78 -26.40 -54.92 54.56
CA PHE A 78 -26.82 -54.36 55.85
C PHE A 78 -28.24 -53.80 55.79
N VAL A 79 -28.64 -53.20 54.67
CA VAL A 79 -30.03 -52.78 54.44
C VAL A 79 -30.99 -53.96 54.47
N HIS A 80 -30.67 -55.06 53.78
CA HIS A 80 -31.49 -56.27 53.80
C HIS A 80 -31.57 -56.92 55.19
N ASP A 81 -30.45 -57.01 55.90
CA ASP A 81 -30.38 -57.58 57.24
C ASP A 81 -31.17 -56.73 58.25
N GLY A 82 -31.11 -55.39 58.13
CA GLY A 82 -31.91 -54.46 58.95
C GLY A 82 -33.42 -54.57 58.72
N MET A 83 -33.85 -54.78 57.48
CA MET A 83 -35.26 -55.06 57.17
C MET A 83 -35.75 -56.39 57.79
N ALA A 84 -34.85 -57.36 57.94
CA ALA A 84 -35.15 -58.66 58.54
C ALA A 84 -35.02 -58.67 60.08
N ALA A 85 -34.44 -57.63 60.67
CA ALA A 85 -34.26 -57.51 62.12
C ALA A 85 -35.60 -57.33 62.87
N THR A 86 -35.61 -57.63 64.16
CA THR A 86 -36.79 -57.45 65.03
C THR A 86 -36.39 -56.72 66.32
N PRO A 87 -36.76 -55.43 66.50
CA PRO A 87 -37.52 -54.59 65.55
C PRO A 87 -36.70 -54.26 64.27
N PRO A 88 -37.38 -54.00 63.13
CA PRO A 88 -36.69 -53.65 61.89
C PRO A 88 -36.04 -52.27 61.99
N TYR A 89 -34.87 -52.12 61.37
CA TYR A 89 -34.19 -50.84 61.20
C TYR A 89 -33.72 -50.65 59.75
N PHE A 90 -33.57 -49.39 59.32
CA PHE A 90 -33.35 -49.04 57.92
C PHE A 90 -32.04 -48.24 57.76
N PRO A 91 -30.90 -48.90 57.51
CA PRO A 91 -29.61 -48.25 57.29
C PRO A 91 -29.56 -47.33 56.05
N ASP A 92 -30.51 -47.44 55.14
CA ASP A 92 -30.66 -46.51 54.02
C ASP A 92 -31.39 -45.21 54.41
N PHE A 93 -31.80 -45.04 55.68
CA PHE A 93 -32.53 -43.86 56.14
C PHE A 93 -31.97 -43.26 57.45
N TRP A 94 -31.58 -41.99 57.37
CA TRP A 94 -30.84 -41.29 58.44
C TRP A 94 -31.48 -41.33 59.83
N LYS A 95 -32.82 -41.35 59.93
CA LYS A 95 -33.50 -41.30 61.24
C LYS A 95 -33.17 -42.51 62.11
N HIS A 96 -32.89 -43.67 61.51
CA HIS A 96 -32.54 -44.87 62.26
C HIS A 96 -31.13 -44.80 62.86
N TYR A 97 -30.23 -44.01 62.27
CA TYR A 97 -28.92 -43.71 62.87
C TYR A 97 -29.00 -42.91 64.17
N LYS A 98 -30.13 -42.24 64.42
CA LYS A 98 -30.41 -41.51 65.65
C LYS A 98 -31.22 -42.32 66.67
N LEU A 99 -32.15 -43.13 66.18
CA LEU A 99 -33.22 -43.71 67.02
C LEU A 99 -33.04 -45.20 67.33
N SER A 100 -32.19 -45.93 66.60
CA SER A 100 -32.04 -47.39 66.74
C SER A 100 -30.69 -47.73 67.36
N ASP A 101 -30.70 -48.19 68.61
CA ASP A 101 -29.50 -48.66 69.30
C ASP A 101 -28.90 -49.90 68.61
N ASP A 102 -29.74 -50.80 68.09
CA ASP A 102 -29.28 -51.98 67.34
C ASP A 102 -28.45 -51.59 66.11
N LEU A 103 -28.91 -50.58 65.36
CA LEU A 103 -28.17 -50.06 64.19
C LEU A 103 -26.86 -49.40 64.63
N ILE A 104 -26.89 -48.54 65.66
CA ILE A 104 -25.70 -47.85 66.19
C ILE A 104 -24.66 -48.89 66.65
N ASN A 105 -25.09 -49.91 67.39
CA ASN A 105 -24.22 -50.98 67.90
C ASN A 105 -23.63 -51.84 66.77
N ALA A 106 -24.40 -52.08 65.70
CA ALA A 106 -23.90 -52.78 64.51
C ALA A 106 -22.76 -52.04 63.79
N LEU A 107 -22.65 -50.71 64.00
CA LEU A 107 -21.62 -49.84 63.45
C LEU A 107 -20.64 -49.33 64.53
N SER A 108 -20.43 -50.11 65.61
CA SER A 108 -19.62 -49.73 66.77
C SER A 108 -18.26 -49.12 66.40
N ALA A 109 -18.03 -47.89 66.86
CA ALA A 109 -16.76 -47.19 66.72
C ALA A 109 -15.62 -47.85 67.49
N VAL A 110 -15.92 -48.41 68.67
CA VAL A 110 -14.93 -49.15 69.47
C VAL A 110 -14.44 -50.38 68.71
N SER A 111 -15.36 -51.13 68.10
CA SER A 111 -15.03 -52.31 67.29
C SER A 111 -14.20 -51.96 66.06
N PHE A 112 -14.49 -50.81 65.43
CA PHE A 112 -13.72 -50.34 64.30
C PHE A 112 -12.30 -49.90 64.69
N MET A 113 -12.15 -49.08 65.74
CA MET A 113 -10.85 -48.59 66.19
C MET A 113 -9.96 -49.72 66.74
N ALA A 114 -10.54 -50.84 67.17
CA ALA A 114 -9.80 -52.05 67.52
C ALA A 114 -9.27 -52.82 66.30
N ASN A 115 -9.77 -52.54 65.09
CA ASN A 115 -9.37 -53.23 63.87
C ASN A 115 -8.10 -52.62 63.26
N SER A 116 -6.96 -53.22 63.60
CA SER A 116 -5.62 -52.81 63.13
C SER A 116 -5.41 -52.88 61.62
N LYS A 117 -6.37 -53.42 60.84
CA LYS A 117 -6.32 -53.41 59.38
C LYS A 117 -6.59 -52.01 58.81
N TYR A 118 -7.47 -51.25 59.45
CA TYR A 118 -7.92 -49.94 58.94
C TYR A 118 -7.55 -48.79 59.88
N TYR A 119 -7.39 -49.04 61.19
CA TYR A 119 -7.15 -48.00 62.18
C TYR A 119 -6.01 -48.35 63.15
N PRO A 120 -5.11 -47.40 63.47
CA PRO A 120 -4.97 -46.08 62.83
C PRO A 120 -4.52 -46.22 61.37
N PRO A 121 -4.85 -45.24 60.50
CA PRO A 121 -4.39 -45.24 59.11
C PRO A 121 -2.86 -45.15 59.03
N THR A 122 -2.28 -45.55 57.88
CA THR A 122 -0.83 -45.50 57.66
C THR A 122 -0.29 -44.08 57.55
N GLU A 123 -1.11 -43.14 57.08
CA GLU A 123 -0.81 -41.72 56.99
C GLU A 123 -1.69 -40.95 57.97
N ASP A 124 -1.16 -39.85 58.52
CA ASP A 124 -1.90 -38.96 59.41
C ASP A 124 -2.72 -37.97 58.58
N PHE A 125 -3.95 -38.34 58.26
CA PHE A 125 -4.86 -37.55 57.42
C PHE A 125 -5.51 -36.40 58.18
N CYS A 126 -5.71 -36.55 59.49
CA CYS A 126 -6.24 -35.48 60.34
C CYS A 126 -5.47 -35.35 61.67
N PRO A 127 -4.45 -34.48 61.71
CA PRO A 127 -3.64 -34.28 62.89
C PRO A 127 -4.44 -33.71 64.07
N ASP A 128 -4.09 -34.14 65.28
CA ASP A 128 -4.71 -33.68 66.52
C ASP A 128 -4.84 -32.15 66.62
N GLY A 129 -6.05 -31.68 66.91
CA GLY A 129 -6.37 -30.26 67.03
C GLY A 129 -6.67 -29.55 65.71
N THR A 130 -6.53 -30.21 64.57
CA THR A 130 -6.93 -29.67 63.26
C THR A 130 -8.38 -30.06 62.97
N MET A 131 -9.27 -29.12 62.66
CA MET A 131 -10.72 -29.38 62.43
C MET A 131 -11.39 -30.17 63.58
N GLY A 132 -10.90 -29.99 64.81
CA GLY A 132 -11.39 -30.72 65.97
C GLY A 132 -11.07 -32.22 65.95
N CYS A 133 -10.13 -32.68 65.13
CA CYS A 133 -9.67 -34.05 65.11
C CYS A 133 -8.90 -34.45 66.35
N LYS A 134 -9.03 -35.72 66.69
CA LYS A 134 -8.22 -36.43 67.67
C LYS A 134 -8.03 -37.88 67.19
N ASP A 135 -6.79 -38.34 67.14
CA ASP A 135 -6.40 -39.67 66.69
C ASP A 135 -6.99 -40.00 65.29
N ASN A 136 -6.86 -39.10 64.31
CA ASN A 136 -7.43 -39.24 62.95
C ASN A 136 -8.97 -39.34 62.87
N CYS A 137 -9.68 -39.05 63.96
CA CYS A 137 -11.14 -39.03 63.96
C CYS A 137 -11.70 -37.73 64.51
N GLU A 138 -12.92 -37.41 64.10
CA GLU A 138 -13.78 -36.41 64.70
C GLU A 138 -14.98 -37.10 65.35
N LYS A 139 -15.72 -36.40 66.20
CA LYS A 139 -17.00 -36.92 66.72
C LYS A 139 -18.03 -35.82 66.92
N THR A 140 -19.28 -36.23 66.97
CA THR A 140 -20.43 -35.35 67.23
C THR A 140 -20.64 -35.07 68.72
N GLU A 141 -21.29 -33.94 69.05
CA GLU A 141 -21.77 -33.66 70.42
C GLU A 141 -22.69 -34.77 70.94
N ALA A 142 -23.58 -35.29 70.07
CA ALA A 142 -24.47 -36.39 70.41
C ALA A 142 -23.71 -37.66 70.82
N CYS A 143 -22.56 -37.94 70.18
CA CYS A 143 -21.70 -39.03 70.59
C CYS A 143 -21.05 -38.79 71.96
N THR A 144 -20.52 -37.58 72.22
CA THR A 144 -19.97 -37.22 73.55
C THR A 144 -20.99 -37.42 74.66
N GLN A 145 -22.25 -37.04 74.42
CA GLN A 145 -23.34 -37.24 75.38
C GLN A 145 -23.62 -38.73 75.58
N ARG A 146 -23.67 -39.54 74.50
CA ARG A 146 -23.86 -41.00 74.57
C ARG A 146 -22.78 -41.72 75.36
N GLU A 147 -21.52 -41.39 75.08
CA GLU A 147 -20.38 -41.99 75.80
C GLU A 147 -20.41 -41.66 77.29
N SER A 148 -20.88 -40.45 77.66
CA SER A 148 -21.06 -40.09 79.08
C SER A 148 -22.12 -40.93 79.80
N MET A 149 -23.04 -41.54 79.04
CA MET A 149 -24.06 -42.47 79.50
C MET A 149 -23.61 -43.94 79.40
N GLY A 150 -22.39 -44.21 78.91
CA GLY A 150 -21.87 -45.57 78.73
C GLY A 150 -22.42 -46.30 77.50
N GLU A 151 -22.99 -45.57 76.54
CA GLU A 151 -23.54 -46.10 75.29
C GLU A 151 -22.53 -45.97 74.13
N GLU A 152 -22.65 -46.85 73.13
CA GLU A 152 -21.78 -46.87 71.92
C GLU A 152 -22.16 -45.77 70.91
N CYS A 153 -21.18 -45.31 70.15
CA CYS A 153 -21.37 -44.45 68.98
C CYS A 153 -21.12 -45.23 67.68
N LEU A 154 -21.76 -44.79 66.60
CA LEU A 154 -21.53 -45.38 65.28
C LEU A 154 -20.28 -44.77 64.62
N MET A 155 -19.68 -45.52 63.71
CA MET A 155 -18.52 -45.07 62.93
C MET A 155 -18.91 -44.82 61.47
N LEU A 156 -18.44 -43.68 60.95
CA LEU A 156 -18.50 -43.33 59.54
C LEU A 156 -17.08 -43.13 59.02
N ALA A 157 -16.70 -43.88 57.99
CA ALA A 157 -15.40 -43.76 57.35
C ALA A 157 -15.38 -42.60 56.34
N LEU A 158 -14.45 -41.66 56.52
CA LEU A 158 -14.19 -40.54 55.61
C LEU A 158 -12.86 -40.75 54.87
N MET A 159 -12.74 -40.18 53.67
CA MET A 159 -11.51 -40.28 52.89
C MET A 159 -10.43 -39.35 53.46
N VAL A 160 -10.53 -38.05 53.18
CA VAL A 160 -9.62 -37.02 53.70
C VAL A 160 -10.44 -35.80 54.10
N PRO A 161 -9.97 -34.98 55.05
CA PRO A 161 -10.74 -33.84 55.53
C PRO A 161 -11.06 -32.76 54.47
N GLY A 162 -10.24 -32.66 53.42
CA GLY A 162 -10.41 -31.63 52.38
C GLY A 162 -11.57 -31.88 51.41
N TYR A 163 -12.10 -33.11 51.32
CA TYR A 163 -13.24 -33.43 50.47
C TYR A 163 -14.55 -33.09 51.16
N ASP A 164 -15.39 -32.27 50.52
CA ASP A 164 -16.65 -31.76 51.08
C ASP A 164 -16.51 -31.30 52.54
N GLN A 165 -15.43 -30.54 52.80
CA GLN A 165 -14.93 -30.20 54.13
C GLN A 165 -16.05 -29.80 55.11
N GLY A 166 -16.14 -30.54 56.22
CA GLY A 166 -17.08 -30.31 57.32
C GLY A 166 -18.57 -30.52 56.99
N TYR A 167 -18.93 -30.82 55.74
CA TYR A 167 -20.34 -30.87 55.32
C TYR A 167 -21.09 -32.03 55.97
N PHE A 168 -20.62 -33.27 55.78
CA PHE A 168 -21.30 -34.45 56.31
C PHE A 168 -21.22 -34.55 57.82
N GLN A 169 -20.10 -34.10 58.40
CA GLN A 169 -19.93 -34.04 59.85
C GLN A 169 -20.94 -33.08 60.50
N ALA A 170 -21.11 -31.89 59.91
CA ALA A 170 -22.10 -30.93 60.37
C ALA A 170 -23.54 -31.45 60.21
N VAL A 171 -23.87 -32.10 59.08
CA VAL A 171 -25.21 -32.69 58.88
C VAL A 171 -25.51 -33.71 59.97
N PHE A 172 -24.59 -34.64 60.25
CA PHE A 172 -24.79 -35.65 61.29
C PHE A 172 -24.89 -35.03 62.69
N ALA A 173 -24.04 -34.05 63.00
CA ALA A 173 -24.09 -33.32 64.27
C ALA A 173 -25.43 -32.59 64.46
N ASN A 174 -25.90 -31.84 63.47
CA ASN A 174 -27.15 -31.07 63.53
C ASN A 174 -28.39 -31.94 63.55
N LEU A 175 -28.33 -33.13 62.95
CA LEU A 175 -29.38 -34.14 63.07
C LEU A 175 -29.37 -34.85 64.43
N GLY A 176 -28.32 -34.69 65.22
CA GLY A 176 -28.12 -35.33 66.52
C GLY A 176 -27.86 -36.83 66.38
N ILE A 177 -27.12 -37.23 65.34
CA ILE A 177 -26.68 -38.61 65.12
C ILE A 177 -25.37 -38.83 65.89
N PRO A 178 -25.28 -39.82 66.79
CA PRO A 178 -24.09 -40.07 67.60
C PRO A 178 -23.01 -40.80 66.79
N ALA A 179 -22.24 -40.04 66.00
CA ALA A 179 -21.22 -40.58 65.10
C ALA A 179 -19.78 -40.14 65.45
N TYR A 180 -18.85 -41.05 65.17
CA TYR A 180 -17.44 -40.81 64.90
C TYR A 180 -17.21 -40.71 63.40
N PHE A 181 -16.34 -39.80 62.98
CA PHE A 181 -15.90 -39.65 61.61
C PHE A 181 -14.40 -39.91 61.53
N CYS A 182 -13.98 -41.05 60.97
CA CYS A 182 -12.58 -41.44 60.95
C CYS A 182 -12.00 -41.38 59.54
N PHE A 183 -10.87 -40.70 59.38
CA PHE A 183 -10.23 -40.49 58.08
C PHE A 183 -9.28 -41.64 57.73
N LEU A 184 -9.54 -42.33 56.63
CA LEU A 184 -8.78 -43.53 56.22
C LEU A 184 -7.99 -43.35 54.91
N GLY A 185 -8.11 -42.19 54.26
CA GLY A 185 -7.62 -41.96 52.90
C GLY A 185 -8.56 -42.53 51.83
N TYR A 186 -8.35 -42.12 50.57
CA TYR A 186 -9.16 -42.61 49.43
C TYR A 186 -9.09 -44.14 49.30
N ASP A 187 -7.87 -44.69 49.24
CA ASP A 187 -7.67 -46.14 49.10
C ASP A 187 -8.17 -46.91 50.33
N GLY A 188 -8.02 -46.34 51.53
CA GLY A 188 -8.45 -46.98 52.78
C GLY A 188 -9.98 -47.08 52.89
N VAL A 189 -10.72 -46.04 52.51
CA VAL A 189 -12.19 -46.09 52.45
C VAL A 189 -12.66 -47.10 51.40
N ASN A 190 -12.05 -47.10 50.21
CA ASN A 190 -12.41 -48.03 49.13
C ASN A 190 -12.19 -49.48 49.56
N GLN A 191 -11.06 -49.76 50.22
CA GLN A 191 -10.76 -51.09 50.74
C GLN A 191 -11.72 -51.49 51.87
N PHE A 192 -11.98 -50.59 52.83
CA PHE A 192 -12.92 -50.84 53.92
C PHE A 192 -14.32 -51.18 53.41
N ALA A 193 -14.83 -50.40 52.46
CA ALA A 193 -16.15 -50.61 51.88
C ALA A 193 -16.23 -51.89 51.04
N SER A 194 -15.22 -52.16 50.20
CA SER A 194 -15.16 -53.38 49.38
C SER A 194 -15.07 -54.66 50.23
N ASP A 195 -14.25 -54.64 51.28
CA ASP A 195 -14.13 -55.75 52.23
C ASP A 195 -15.44 -55.97 53.00
N ALA A 196 -16.12 -54.89 53.39
CA ALA A 196 -17.41 -54.99 54.08
C ALA A 196 -18.51 -55.58 53.20
N ALA A 197 -18.58 -55.18 51.93
CA ALA A 197 -19.49 -55.78 50.96
C ALA A 197 -19.19 -57.27 50.75
N THR A 198 -17.91 -57.64 50.64
CA THR A 198 -17.45 -59.03 50.44
C THR A 198 -17.76 -59.92 51.64
N ASN A 199 -17.47 -59.44 52.84
CA ASN A 199 -17.65 -60.20 54.09
C ASN A 199 -19.08 -60.11 54.63
N GLY A 200 -19.91 -59.24 54.07
CA GLY A 200 -21.28 -59.00 54.51
C GLY A 200 -21.36 -58.32 55.87
N THR A 201 -20.38 -57.49 56.22
CA THR A 201 -20.37 -56.73 57.49
C THR A 201 -21.05 -55.36 57.32
N PRO A 202 -21.68 -54.83 58.38
CA PRO A 202 -22.17 -53.45 58.37
C PRO A 202 -21.02 -52.46 58.16
N ALA A 203 -21.23 -51.49 57.28
CA ALA A 203 -20.29 -50.40 57.06
C ALA A 203 -21.02 -49.16 56.57
N VAL A 204 -20.55 -48.00 56.98
CA VAL A 204 -21.03 -46.70 56.54
C VAL A 204 -19.84 -45.81 56.24
N PHE A 205 -19.86 -45.20 55.07
CA PHE A 205 -18.71 -44.46 54.54
C PHE A 205 -19.15 -43.33 53.62
N TYR A 206 -18.29 -42.33 53.49
CA TYR A 206 -18.43 -41.26 52.52
C TYR A 206 -17.84 -41.66 51.17
N HIS A 207 -18.53 -41.32 50.09
CA HIS A 207 -18.03 -41.46 48.73
C HIS A 207 -18.72 -40.46 47.79
N TYR A 208 -18.23 -40.34 46.56
CA TYR A 208 -18.82 -39.53 45.49
C TYR A 208 -18.97 -40.32 44.19
N GLU A 209 -19.89 -39.87 43.34
CA GLU A 209 -20.14 -40.35 41.98
C GLU A 209 -20.01 -39.19 40.98
N PRO A 210 -19.48 -39.44 39.76
CA PRO A 210 -18.98 -40.71 39.24
C PRO A 210 -17.57 -41.03 39.77
N ASP A 211 -17.33 -42.31 40.05
CA ASP A 211 -16.01 -42.83 40.43
C ASP A 211 -15.90 -44.31 40.03
N LEU A 212 -14.67 -44.78 39.78
CA LEU A 212 -14.37 -46.16 39.42
C LEU A 212 -14.92 -47.17 40.45
N PHE A 213 -14.95 -46.80 41.73
CA PHE A 213 -15.46 -47.62 42.82
C PHE A 213 -16.92 -48.04 42.60
N HIS A 214 -17.81 -47.09 42.31
CA HIS A 214 -19.23 -47.36 42.08
C HIS A 214 -19.49 -48.15 40.79
N VAL A 215 -18.65 -47.96 39.76
CA VAL A 215 -18.75 -48.67 38.49
C VAL A 215 -18.31 -50.13 38.61
N THR A 216 -17.31 -50.41 39.45
CA THR A 216 -16.79 -51.77 39.68
C THR A 216 -17.61 -52.56 40.71
N HIS A 217 -18.33 -51.88 41.61
CA HIS A 217 -19.13 -52.48 42.67
C HIS A 217 -20.65 -52.23 42.50
N LYS A 218 -21.13 -52.22 41.24
CA LYS A 218 -22.55 -51.95 40.91
C LYS A 218 -23.50 -52.84 41.72
N GLY A 219 -24.42 -52.21 42.44
CA GLY A 219 -25.47 -52.88 43.22
C GLY A 219 -25.04 -53.41 44.59
N LEU A 220 -23.80 -53.19 45.02
CA LEU A 220 -23.32 -53.63 46.34
C LEU A 220 -23.54 -52.61 47.46
N PHE A 221 -23.76 -51.34 47.11
CA PHE A 221 -23.92 -50.24 48.06
C PHE A 221 -25.21 -49.46 47.79
N THR A 222 -25.79 -48.94 48.86
CA THR A 222 -26.98 -48.09 48.84
C THR A 222 -26.62 -46.74 49.44
N ARG A 223 -27.04 -45.65 48.81
CA ARG A 223 -26.89 -44.31 49.39
C ARG A 223 -27.84 -44.13 50.57
N VAL A 224 -27.34 -43.61 51.68
CA VAL A 224 -28.14 -43.25 52.86
C VAL A 224 -28.89 -41.97 52.54
N GLY A 225 -30.23 -42.02 52.61
CA GLY A 225 -31.07 -40.84 52.42
C GLY A 225 -31.02 -39.95 53.65
N LEU A 226 -30.30 -38.82 53.56
CA LEU A 226 -30.32 -37.72 54.53
C LEU A 226 -31.53 -36.79 54.24
N PRO A 227 -31.84 -35.78 55.08
CA PRO A 227 -32.93 -34.86 54.79
C PRO A 227 -32.77 -34.22 53.42
N ARG A 228 -33.82 -34.23 52.60
CA ARG A 228 -33.79 -33.77 51.21
C ARG A 228 -33.01 -32.45 51.05
N SER A 229 -32.08 -32.43 50.09
CA SER A 229 -31.31 -31.25 49.72
C SER A 229 -32.23 -30.07 49.39
N ASP A 230 -31.94 -28.94 50.01
CA ASP A 230 -32.61 -27.64 49.76
C ASP A 230 -31.53 -26.59 49.50
N PRO A 231 -31.48 -25.96 48.31
CA PRO A 231 -30.43 -25.01 47.95
C PRO A 231 -30.23 -23.87 48.95
N ALA A 232 -31.31 -23.40 49.60
CA ALA A 232 -31.22 -22.34 50.61
C ALA A 232 -30.47 -22.79 51.87
N ARG A 233 -30.67 -24.05 52.30
CA ARG A 233 -30.00 -24.65 53.46
C ARG A 233 -28.59 -25.14 53.14
N VAL A 234 -28.37 -25.70 51.95
CA VAL A 234 -27.03 -26.08 51.46
C VAL A 234 -26.08 -24.87 51.49
N LYS A 235 -26.56 -23.70 51.07
CA LYS A 235 -25.77 -22.45 51.07
C LYS A 235 -25.33 -22.00 52.47
N LEU A 236 -25.97 -22.51 53.53
CA LEU A 236 -25.58 -22.18 54.90
C LEU A 236 -24.32 -22.92 55.36
N ALA A 237 -23.86 -23.94 54.62
CA ALA A 237 -22.65 -24.67 54.95
C ALA A 237 -21.44 -23.72 55.02
N THR A 238 -20.77 -23.69 56.18
CA THR A 238 -19.60 -22.82 56.39
C THR A 238 -18.30 -23.45 55.88
N GLY A 239 -18.28 -24.79 55.75
CA GLY A 239 -17.07 -25.55 55.42
C GLY A 239 -16.20 -25.86 56.64
N ASP A 240 -16.63 -25.41 57.82
CA ASP A 240 -15.94 -25.65 59.09
C ASP A 240 -16.61 -26.81 59.85
N TYR A 241 -15.81 -27.53 60.63
CA TYR A 241 -16.26 -28.49 61.63
C TYR A 241 -15.19 -28.63 62.73
N GLY A 242 -15.61 -28.92 63.96
CA GLY A 242 -14.71 -29.08 65.10
C GLY A 242 -14.09 -27.78 65.61
N GLU A 243 -14.70 -26.63 65.29
CA GLU A 243 -14.25 -25.27 65.64
C GLU A 243 -14.12 -25.07 67.16
N HIS A 244 -14.95 -25.79 67.92
CA HIS A 244 -14.97 -25.78 69.37
C HIS A 244 -14.20 -26.95 70.00
N GLY A 245 -13.50 -27.76 69.20
CA GLY A 245 -12.75 -28.94 69.62
C GLY A 245 -13.52 -30.26 69.51
N PHE A 246 -12.83 -31.35 69.86
CA PHE A 246 -13.29 -32.72 69.65
C PHE A 246 -14.58 -33.05 70.43
N GLY A 247 -15.64 -33.38 69.69
CA GLY A 247 -16.93 -33.79 70.26
C GLY A 247 -17.79 -32.66 70.81
N ASN A 248 -17.50 -31.41 70.44
CA ASN A 248 -18.33 -30.26 70.77
C ASN A 248 -19.27 -29.92 69.61
N LYS A 249 -20.28 -29.09 69.89
CA LYS A 249 -21.25 -28.63 68.90
C LYS A 249 -20.57 -27.78 67.82
N THR A 250 -20.93 -27.98 66.55
CA THR A 250 -20.44 -27.17 65.43
C THR A 250 -21.27 -25.90 65.24
N ASP A 251 -20.65 -24.85 64.70
CA ASP A 251 -21.33 -23.62 64.26
C ASP A 251 -21.85 -23.72 62.82
N ASN A 252 -21.41 -24.74 62.07
CA ASN A 252 -21.87 -25.02 60.72
C ASN A 252 -23.32 -25.52 60.74
N PRO A 253 -24.31 -24.74 60.26
CA PRO A 253 -25.73 -25.02 60.48
C PRO A 253 -26.35 -26.00 59.46
N VAL A 254 -25.56 -26.55 58.53
CA VAL A 254 -26.09 -27.41 57.46
C VAL A 254 -26.62 -28.73 58.01
N ASP A 255 -27.80 -29.11 57.57
CA ASP A 255 -28.57 -30.26 58.10
C ASP A 255 -29.39 -30.95 57.01
N VAL A 256 -28.96 -30.82 55.76
CA VAL A 256 -29.55 -31.42 54.56
C VAL A 256 -28.52 -32.19 53.76
N ASP A 257 -29.01 -33.16 53.01
CA ASP A 257 -28.22 -33.98 52.11
C ASP A 257 -27.48 -33.14 51.05
N TYR A 258 -26.34 -33.65 50.61
CA TYR A 258 -25.53 -32.99 49.60
C TYR A 258 -26.27 -32.94 48.26
N PRO A 259 -26.34 -31.78 47.59
CA PRO A 259 -27.07 -31.65 46.34
C PRO A 259 -26.38 -32.42 45.20
N SER A 260 -27.16 -32.91 44.24
CA SER A 260 -26.63 -33.26 42.92
C SER A 260 -26.29 -31.97 42.17
N LEU A 261 -25.07 -31.87 41.65
CA LEU A 261 -24.54 -30.64 41.05
C LEU A 261 -24.02 -30.92 39.64
N PRO A 262 -24.33 -30.06 38.66
CA PRO A 262 -23.66 -30.15 37.37
C PRO A 262 -22.20 -29.74 37.53
N LEU A 263 -21.27 -30.59 37.12
CA LEU A 263 -19.85 -30.26 37.15
C LEU A 263 -19.54 -29.25 36.05
N LEU A 264 -18.62 -28.33 36.34
CA LEU A 264 -18.31 -27.21 35.45
C LEU A 264 -16.91 -27.34 34.84
N LYS A 265 -16.75 -26.73 33.66
CA LYS A 265 -15.48 -26.54 32.97
C LYS A 265 -15.04 -25.10 33.10
N PHE A 266 -13.75 -24.89 33.34
CA PHE A 266 -13.14 -23.56 33.35
C PHE A 266 -11.99 -23.51 32.35
N ALA A 267 -11.86 -22.40 31.63
CA ALA A 267 -10.75 -22.19 30.70
C ALA A 267 -10.11 -20.82 30.89
N SER A 268 -8.86 -20.70 30.46
CA SER A 268 -8.17 -19.42 30.36
C SER A 268 -8.83 -18.56 29.28
N SER A 269 -9.00 -17.27 29.54
CA SER A 269 -9.46 -16.27 28.56
C SER A 269 -8.65 -16.28 27.26
N ARG A 270 -7.38 -16.72 27.30
CA ARG A 270 -6.49 -16.87 26.13
C ARG A 270 -7.01 -17.82 25.06
N VAL A 271 -7.82 -18.81 25.43
CA VAL A 271 -8.35 -19.81 24.48
C VAL A 271 -9.77 -19.47 24.02
N ARG A 272 -10.36 -18.36 24.50
CA ARG A 272 -11.75 -18.00 24.22
C ARG A 272 -12.03 -17.82 22.72
N ASP A 273 -11.16 -17.10 22.02
CA ASP A 273 -11.34 -16.74 20.60
C ASP A 273 -10.57 -17.66 19.65
N LEU A 274 -9.96 -18.73 20.18
CA LEU A 274 -9.26 -19.72 19.38
C LEU A 274 -10.24 -20.78 18.85
N PRO A 275 -9.97 -21.42 17.70
CA PRO A 275 -10.83 -22.49 17.16
C PRO A 275 -11.08 -23.64 18.15
N ILE A 276 -10.13 -23.90 19.05
CA ILE A 276 -10.26 -24.91 20.11
C ILE A 276 -11.33 -24.58 21.16
N GLY A 277 -11.72 -23.30 21.28
CA GLY A 277 -12.74 -22.84 22.21
C GLY A 277 -14.11 -23.49 21.95
N SER A 278 -14.42 -23.80 20.69
CA SER A 278 -15.63 -24.53 20.31
C SER A 278 -15.67 -25.92 20.95
N LEU A 279 -14.59 -26.69 20.79
CA LEU A 279 -14.44 -28.02 21.39
C LEU A 279 -14.60 -27.94 22.91
N PHE A 280 -13.96 -26.97 23.57
CA PHE A 280 -14.05 -26.84 25.03
C PHE A 280 -15.46 -26.52 25.51
N THR A 281 -16.19 -25.70 24.75
CA THR A 281 -17.55 -25.29 25.10
C THR A 281 -18.54 -26.43 24.90
N LYS A 282 -18.46 -27.11 23.77
CA LYS A 282 -19.42 -28.11 23.35
C LYS A 282 -19.14 -29.53 23.86
N LEU A 283 -17.90 -29.84 24.25
CA LEU A 283 -17.55 -31.13 24.85
C LEU A 283 -18.44 -31.40 26.04
N ALA A 284 -19.28 -32.43 25.96
CA ALA A 284 -20.17 -32.81 27.02
C ALA A 284 -20.37 -34.33 26.99
N LEU A 285 -20.18 -34.97 28.14
CA LEU A 285 -20.38 -36.40 28.34
C LEU A 285 -21.64 -36.61 29.17
N SER A 286 -22.53 -37.50 28.76
CA SER A 286 -23.68 -37.88 29.57
C SER A 286 -23.27 -38.75 30.77
N ASP A 287 -24.16 -38.93 31.75
CA ASP A 287 -23.93 -39.86 32.87
C ASP A 287 -23.68 -41.29 32.38
N THR A 288 -24.27 -41.71 31.26
CA THR A 288 -24.00 -43.02 30.65
C THR A 288 -22.60 -43.05 30.03
N ASP A 289 -22.21 -42.01 29.30
CA ASP A 289 -20.90 -41.96 28.62
C ASP A 289 -19.74 -42.03 29.60
N ILE A 290 -19.80 -41.29 30.71
CA ILE A 290 -18.74 -41.31 31.73
C ILE A 290 -18.67 -42.67 32.44
N ASN A 291 -19.82 -43.29 32.71
CA ASN A 291 -19.87 -44.62 33.31
C ASN A 291 -19.34 -45.71 32.36
N ASP A 292 -19.62 -45.61 31.07
CA ASP A 292 -19.09 -46.52 30.05
C ASP A 292 -17.58 -46.33 29.90
N LEU A 293 -17.09 -45.08 29.87
CA LEU A 293 -15.66 -44.76 29.87
C LEU A 293 -14.93 -45.33 31.10
N LEU A 294 -15.49 -45.18 32.29
CA LEU A 294 -14.94 -45.74 33.53
C LEU A 294 -14.97 -47.28 33.53
N THR A 295 -16.01 -47.88 32.94
CA THR A 295 -16.12 -49.35 32.79
C THR A 295 -15.00 -49.87 31.90
N GLU A 296 -14.85 -49.29 30.70
CA GLU A 296 -13.77 -49.61 29.75
C GLU A 296 -12.38 -49.36 30.33
N TYR A 297 -12.23 -48.28 31.11
CA TYR A 297 -10.99 -47.99 31.83
C TYR A 297 -10.66 -49.08 32.86
N SER A 298 -11.64 -49.58 33.61
CA SER A 298 -11.42 -50.69 34.56
C SER A 298 -10.96 -51.98 33.87
N ILE A 299 -11.54 -52.27 32.69
CA ILE A 299 -11.14 -53.41 31.86
C ILE A 299 -9.71 -53.21 31.36
N ALA A 300 -9.36 -51.99 30.97
CA ALA A 300 -8.03 -51.64 30.51
C ALA A 300 -6.96 -51.68 31.60
N MET A 301 -7.28 -51.22 32.80
CA MET A 301 -6.39 -51.32 33.94
C MET A 301 -6.07 -52.78 34.32
N SER A 302 -7.00 -53.70 34.08
CA SER A 302 -6.81 -55.11 34.39
C SER A 302 -5.85 -55.82 33.43
N ASP A 303 -5.52 -55.19 32.30
CA ASP A 303 -4.60 -55.72 31.29
C ASP A 303 -3.17 -55.21 31.51
N THR A 304 -2.32 -56.07 32.09
CA THR A 304 -0.91 -55.72 32.37
C THR A 304 -0.05 -55.43 31.13
N ALA A 305 -0.54 -55.77 29.92
CA ALA A 305 0.15 -55.47 28.68
C ALA A 305 -0.19 -54.08 28.11
N GLU A 306 -1.19 -53.39 28.66
CA GLU A 306 -1.63 -52.08 28.21
C GLU A 306 -0.84 -50.95 28.92
N PRO A 307 0.02 -50.21 28.21
CA PRO A 307 0.81 -49.15 28.82
C PRO A 307 -0.02 -47.89 29.17
N GLU A 308 -1.11 -47.61 28.45
CA GLU A 308 -1.92 -46.40 28.63
C GLU A 308 -3.43 -46.72 28.67
N PRO A 309 -3.92 -47.34 29.76
CA PRO A 309 -5.30 -47.82 29.85
C PRO A 309 -6.35 -46.71 29.73
N TYR A 310 -6.05 -45.51 30.23
CA TYR A 310 -6.92 -44.33 30.10
C TYR A 310 -7.06 -43.89 28.63
N PHE A 311 -5.96 -43.92 27.87
CA PHE A 311 -5.95 -43.50 26.48
C PHE A 311 -6.71 -44.50 25.62
N ARG A 312 -6.52 -45.81 25.88
CA ARG A 312 -7.28 -46.87 25.20
C ARG A 312 -8.78 -46.71 25.37
N ALA A 313 -9.26 -46.54 26.61
CA ALA A 313 -10.68 -46.38 26.91
C ALA A 313 -11.26 -45.15 26.19
N ALA A 314 -10.60 -43.99 26.32
CA ALA A 314 -11.01 -42.76 25.65
C ALA A 314 -10.97 -42.88 24.11
N CYS A 315 -9.95 -43.52 23.55
CA CYS A 315 -9.80 -43.71 22.10
C CYS A 315 -10.91 -44.60 21.53
N ASN A 316 -11.24 -45.70 22.22
CA ASN A 316 -12.33 -46.59 21.82
C ASN A 316 -13.68 -45.86 21.84
N TRP A 317 -13.95 -45.09 22.90
CA TRP A 317 -15.17 -44.29 22.98
C TRP A 317 -15.25 -43.24 21.87
N VAL A 318 -14.16 -42.52 21.59
CA VAL A 318 -14.11 -41.54 20.49
C VAL A 318 -14.35 -42.22 19.14
N LYS A 319 -13.77 -43.40 18.89
CA LYS A 319 -14.01 -44.14 17.63
C LYS A 319 -15.46 -44.59 17.48
N ALA A 320 -16.10 -45.01 18.57
CA ALA A 320 -17.48 -45.50 18.55
C ALA A 320 -18.53 -44.38 18.44
N ASN A 321 -18.21 -43.17 18.92
CA ASN A 321 -19.19 -42.09 19.13
C ASN A 321 -18.98 -40.88 18.21
N TYR A 322 -18.64 -41.09 16.93
CA TYR A 322 -18.41 -40.02 15.95
C TYR A 322 -19.57 -39.00 15.89
N ASP A 323 -20.80 -39.49 15.86
CA ASP A 323 -21.99 -38.64 15.77
C ASP A 323 -22.17 -37.73 17.00
N ILE A 324 -21.62 -38.11 18.16
CA ILE A 324 -21.68 -37.30 19.38
C ILE A 324 -20.63 -36.19 19.34
N TRP A 325 -19.36 -36.54 19.09
CA TRP A 325 -18.28 -35.56 19.21
C TRP A 325 -18.04 -34.73 17.95
N SER A 326 -18.53 -35.15 16.79
CA SER A 326 -18.39 -34.37 15.55
C SER A 326 -19.09 -33.02 15.64
N ASP A 327 -20.21 -32.94 16.37
CA ASP A 327 -20.93 -31.68 16.64
C ASP A 327 -20.18 -30.74 17.60
N TRP A 328 -19.18 -31.25 18.32
CA TRP A 328 -18.36 -30.43 19.22
C TRP A 328 -17.36 -29.55 18.48
N GLN A 329 -17.12 -29.81 17.19
CA GLN A 329 -16.30 -28.97 16.33
C GLN A 329 -17.20 -28.06 15.51
N ASP A 330 -16.92 -26.76 15.53
CA ASP A 330 -17.56 -25.86 14.57
C ASP A 330 -17.05 -26.14 13.15
N ARG A 331 -17.94 -25.96 12.18
CA ARG A 331 -17.53 -25.95 10.77
C ARG A 331 -16.56 -24.80 10.54
N LEU A 332 -15.58 -25.02 9.68
CA LEU A 332 -14.71 -23.95 9.22
C LEU A 332 -15.56 -22.82 8.60
N PRO A 333 -15.14 -21.54 8.75
CA PRO A 333 -15.83 -20.44 8.11
C PRO A 333 -15.78 -20.58 6.57
N LEU A 334 -16.72 -19.92 5.90
CA LEU A 334 -16.69 -19.83 4.43
C LEU A 334 -15.47 -19.02 3.97
N CYS A 335 -14.82 -19.49 2.91
CA CYS A 335 -13.69 -18.81 2.30
C CYS A 335 -14.14 -17.48 1.66
N THR A 336 -13.61 -16.38 2.17
CA THR A 336 -13.81 -15.01 1.69
C THR A 336 -12.52 -14.45 1.09
N PHE A 337 -12.64 -13.57 0.09
CA PHE A 337 -11.48 -12.92 -0.50
C PHE A 337 -10.73 -12.03 0.50
N GLU A 338 -11.45 -11.35 1.40
CA GLU A 338 -10.87 -10.40 2.35
C GLU A 338 -10.03 -11.06 3.46
N ASP A 339 -10.48 -12.19 4.01
CA ASP A 339 -9.83 -12.80 5.18
C ASP A 339 -8.87 -13.94 4.81
N HIS A 340 -9.11 -14.61 3.67
CA HIS A 340 -8.46 -15.87 3.34
C HIS A 340 -7.53 -15.81 2.13
N ILE A 341 -7.56 -14.75 1.33
CA ILE A 341 -6.74 -14.61 0.12
C ILE A 341 -5.84 -13.38 0.24
N VAL A 342 -4.56 -13.56 -0.07
CA VAL A 342 -3.56 -12.49 -0.11
C VAL A 342 -3.14 -12.25 -1.55
N SER A 343 -2.94 -10.98 -1.91
CA SER A 343 -2.44 -10.59 -3.23
C SER A 343 -0.94 -10.30 -3.18
N HIS A 344 -0.22 -10.74 -4.20
CA HIS A 344 1.21 -10.48 -4.39
C HIS A 344 1.44 -9.84 -5.76
N VAL A 345 2.17 -8.74 -5.81
CA VAL A 345 2.44 -8.00 -7.05
C VAL A 345 3.83 -8.36 -7.57
N THR A 346 3.90 -8.87 -8.79
CA THR A 346 5.16 -9.14 -9.49
C THR A 346 5.43 -8.09 -10.57
N GLY A 347 6.69 -7.90 -10.97
CA GLY A 347 7.09 -6.94 -12.01
C GLY A 347 7.49 -5.54 -11.49
N CYS A 348 7.61 -5.34 -10.18
CA CYS A 348 8.02 -4.06 -9.58
C CYS A 348 9.54 -3.82 -9.57
N GLU A 349 10.36 -4.87 -9.64
CA GLU A 349 11.80 -4.78 -9.37
C GLU A 349 12.64 -4.28 -10.57
N ASN A 350 12.20 -4.53 -11.80
CA ASN A 350 13.01 -4.32 -13.01
C ASN A 350 12.51 -3.19 -13.92
N GLY A 351 11.62 -2.32 -13.44
CA GLY A 351 11.00 -1.30 -14.28
C GLY A 351 10.17 -1.87 -15.44
N SER A 352 9.72 -3.13 -15.32
CA SER A 352 8.83 -3.78 -16.30
C SER A 352 7.63 -2.89 -16.58
N THR A 353 7.20 -2.79 -17.84
CA THR A 353 6.00 -2.05 -18.24
C THR A 353 4.71 -2.77 -17.84
N VAL A 354 4.80 -4.06 -17.50
CA VAL A 354 3.67 -4.92 -17.13
C VAL A 354 3.89 -5.47 -15.71
N ARG A 355 2.86 -5.37 -14.88
CA ARG A 355 2.83 -5.87 -13.51
C ARG A 355 1.67 -6.86 -13.40
N GLU A 356 1.86 -7.88 -12.58
CA GLU A 356 0.87 -8.94 -12.42
C GLU A 356 0.50 -9.07 -10.94
N ILE A 357 -0.81 -9.02 -10.65
CA ILE A 357 -1.38 -9.24 -9.32
C ILE A 357 -1.76 -10.72 -9.25
N GLN A 358 -1.04 -11.47 -8.42
CA GLN A 358 -1.24 -12.89 -8.21
C GLN A 358 -1.94 -13.12 -6.86
N PHE A 359 -2.75 -14.16 -6.76
CA PHE A 359 -3.52 -14.48 -5.56
C PHE A 359 -3.06 -15.78 -4.94
N VAL A 360 -2.88 -15.79 -3.62
CA VAL A 360 -2.48 -16.96 -2.84
C VAL A 360 -3.35 -17.09 -1.59
N TRP A 361 -3.56 -18.31 -1.12
CA TRP A 361 -4.22 -18.52 0.17
C TRP A 361 -3.35 -17.97 1.30
N ASN A 362 -3.97 -17.27 2.24
CA ASN A 362 -3.31 -16.74 3.44
C ASN A 362 -2.70 -17.87 4.29
N VAL A 363 -3.48 -18.94 4.48
CA VAL A 363 -3.03 -20.18 5.13
C VAL A 363 -3.26 -21.35 4.18
N PRO A 364 -2.29 -21.67 3.30
CA PRO A 364 -2.42 -22.76 2.35
C PRO A 364 -2.36 -24.11 3.06
N ASN A 365 -3.07 -25.10 2.52
CA ASN A 365 -3.06 -26.45 3.05
C ASN A 365 -1.65 -27.09 2.92
N PRO A 366 -1.07 -27.64 4.01
CA PRO A 366 0.27 -28.23 3.99
C PRO A 366 0.47 -29.36 2.98
N GLY A 367 -0.59 -30.09 2.62
CA GLY A 367 -0.55 -31.17 1.64
C GLY A 367 -0.83 -30.71 0.20
N ASN A 368 -1.48 -29.56 0.01
CA ASN A 368 -1.81 -29.02 -1.31
C ASN A 368 -2.01 -27.50 -1.23
N THR A 369 -1.03 -26.73 -1.71
CA THR A 369 -1.05 -25.26 -1.62
C THR A 369 -2.15 -24.58 -2.44
N SER A 370 -2.83 -25.31 -3.33
CA SER A 370 -3.98 -24.81 -4.09
C SER A 370 -5.28 -24.79 -3.29
N LEU A 371 -5.31 -25.39 -2.10
CA LEU A 371 -6.46 -25.44 -1.22
C LEU A 371 -6.24 -24.61 0.05
N PRO A 372 -7.29 -23.99 0.61
CA PRO A 372 -7.20 -23.34 1.91
C PRO A 372 -7.09 -24.37 3.04
N TYR A 373 -6.45 -23.99 4.14
CA TYR A 373 -6.36 -24.83 5.35
C TYR A 373 -7.42 -24.47 6.41
N ASN A 374 -7.84 -23.21 6.45
CA ASN A 374 -8.60 -22.63 7.56
C ASN A 374 -10.02 -22.18 7.19
N CYS A 375 -10.51 -22.50 5.99
CA CYS A 375 -11.87 -22.23 5.55
C CYS A 375 -12.38 -23.38 4.67
N ASP A 376 -13.70 -23.56 4.61
CA ASP A 376 -14.34 -24.57 3.78
C ASP A 376 -15.66 -24.03 3.18
N GLY A 377 -15.85 -24.20 1.87
CA GLY A 377 -16.93 -23.58 1.11
C GLY A 377 -16.71 -22.09 0.77
N GLY A 378 -17.59 -21.48 -0.02
CA GLY A 378 -17.43 -20.09 -0.50
C GLY A 378 -16.57 -20.01 -1.76
N VAL A 379 -15.49 -19.24 -1.73
CA VAL A 379 -14.53 -19.16 -2.85
C VAL A 379 -13.77 -20.48 -2.96
N ALA A 380 -14.08 -21.27 -4.00
CA ALA A 380 -13.50 -22.61 -4.18
C ALA A 380 -12.15 -22.61 -4.93
N VAL A 381 -11.87 -21.57 -5.71
CA VAL A 381 -10.66 -21.47 -6.57
C VAL A 381 -10.10 -20.06 -6.46
N LEU A 382 -8.77 -19.95 -6.34
CA LEU A 382 -8.09 -18.67 -6.37
C LEU A 382 -8.38 -17.93 -7.69
N PRO A 383 -8.60 -16.61 -7.66
CA PRO A 383 -8.82 -15.85 -8.89
C PRO A 383 -7.63 -15.92 -9.85
N ALA A 384 -7.91 -15.71 -11.13
CA ALA A 384 -6.86 -15.59 -12.15
C ALA A 384 -6.01 -14.34 -11.90
N ALA A 385 -4.72 -14.41 -12.26
CA ALA A 385 -3.83 -13.27 -12.11
C ALA A 385 -4.24 -12.10 -13.02
N ILE A 386 -4.11 -10.87 -12.50
CA ILE A 386 -4.49 -9.65 -13.22
C ILE A 386 -3.23 -8.96 -13.73
N ALA A 387 -3.09 -8.86 -15.05
CA ALA A 387 -2.04 -8.08 -15.68
C ALA A 387 -2.47 -6.61 -15.87
N THR A 388 -1.65 -5.67 -15.42
CA THR A 388 -1.96 -4.23 -15.43
C THR A 388 -0.74 -3.37 -15.76
N SER A 389 -0.98 -2.25 -16.44
CA SER A 389 0.03 -1.25 -16.79
C SER A 389 0.29 -0.26 -15.65
N ARG A 390 -0.53 -0.31 -14.58
CA ARG A 390 -0.46 0.59 -13.42
C ARG A 390 0.84 0.44 -12.64
N SER A 391 1.25 1.52 -11.98
CA SER A 391 2.46 1.50 -11.14
C SER A 391 2.21 0.73 -9.85
N CYS A 392 3.27 0.17 -9.26
CA CYS A 392 3.17 -0.59 -8.01
C CYS A 392 2.63 0.26 -6.85
N GLN A 393 2.97 1.56 -6.82
CA GLN A 393 2.41 2.51 -5.86
C GLN A 393 0.89 2.65 -6.03
N TRP A 394 0.41 2.78 -7.27
CA TRP A 394 -1.03 2.87 -7.54
C TRP A 394 -1.77 1.60 -7.11
N ILE A 395 -1.19 0.42 -7.39
CA ILE A 395 -1.79 -0.87 -7.00
C ILE A 395 -1.89 -0.98 -5.47
N ALA A 396 -0.86 -0.57 -4.73
CA ALA A 396 -0.87 -0.58 -3.27
C ALA A 396 -1.92 0.39 -2.70
N ASP A 397 -2.00 1.61 -3.23
CA ASP A 397 -2.89 2.66 -2.73
C ASP A 397 -4.38 2.42 -3.09
N ASN A 398 -4.67 1.62 -4.12
CA ASN A 398 -6.01 1.45 -4.70
C ASN A 398 -6.52 0.00 -4.68
N SER A 399 -6.20 -0.76 -3.62
CA SER A 399 -6.61 -2.17 -3.44
C SER A 399 -8.09 -2.44 -3.69
N ARG A 400 -8.97 -1.55 -3.20
CA ARG A 400 -10.43 -1.66 -3.37
C ARG A 400 -10.92 -1.44 -4.81
N ILE A 401 -10.17 -0.71 -5.63
CA ILE A 401 -10.56 -0.39 -7.00
C ILE A 401 -10.26 -1.59 -7.89
N TRP A 402 -9.02 -2.09 -7.84
CA TRP A 402 -8.63 -3.21 -8.68
C TRP A 402 -9.17 -4.56 -8.18
N SER A 403 -9.58 -4.68 -6.92
CA SER A 403 -10.28 -5.90 -6.45
C SER A 403 -11.60 -6.12 -7.20
N GLY A 404 -12.26 -5.05 -7.66
CA GLY A 404 -13.43 -5.15 -8.54
C GLY A 404 -13.11 -5.66 -9.95
N TRP A 405 -11.83 -5.68 -10.35
CA TRP A 405 -11.39 -6.16 -11.66
C TRP A 405 -11.26 -7.68 -11.73
N ILE A 406 -11.37 -8.36 -10.58
CA ILE A 406 -11.28 -9.82 -10.47
C ILE A 406 -12.40 -10.50 -11.28
N ASP A 407 -13.63 -10.02 -11.13
CA ASP A 407 -14.80 -10.60 -11.80
C ASP A 407 -15.12 -9.91 -13.14
N THR A 408 -14.87 -8.59 -13.23
CA THR A 408 -15.25 -7.77 -14.39
C THR A 408 -14.14 -6.78 -14.75
N LYS A 409 -13.67 -6.82 -16.00
CA LYS A 409 -12.68 -5.85 -16.49
C LYS A 409 -13.24 -4.41 -16.46
N PRO A 410 -12.40 -3.40 -16.15
CA PRO A 410 -12.80 -2.00 -16.18
C PRO A 410 -13.11 -1.51 -17.61
N GLU A 411 -13.89 -0.44 -17.72
CA GLU A 411 -14.10 0.29 -18.98
C GLU A 411 -12.83 1.06 -19.39
N CYS A 412 -12.52 1.09 -20.68
CA CYS A 412 -11.36 1.82 -21.18
C CYS A 412 -11.62 3.34 -21.13
N ASP A 413 -10.63 4.08 -20.62
CA ASP A 413 -10.57 5.53 -20.54
C ASP A 413 -9.20 6.07 -21.02
N SER A 414 -8.98 7.39 -20.89
CA SER A 414 -7.72 8.04 -21.30
C SER A 414 -6.48 7.62 -20.51
N THR A 415 -6.64 6.87 -19.41
CA THR A 415 -5.53 6.44 -18.57
C THR A 415 -4.95 5.08 -18.97
N PHE A 416 -5.60 4.36 -19.89
CA PHE A 416 -5.15 3.05 -20.39
C PHE A 416 -4.34 3.13 -21.69
N TYR A 417 -4.33 4.27 -22.39
CA TYR A 417 -3.52 4.48 -23.60
C TYR A 417 -2.50 5.61 -23.43
N ASN A 418 -1.43 5.55 -24.20
CA ASN A 418 -0.40 6.57 -24.32
C ASN A 418 -0.24 6.97 -25.78
N TYR A 419 0.55 8.01 -26.05
CA TYR A 419 0.83 8.46 -27.41
C TYR A 419 2.34 8.64 -27.63
N ASN A 420 2.75 8.54 -28.90
CA ASN A 420 4.10 8.84 -29.35
C ASN A 420 4.04 9.89 -30.47
N VAL A 421 4.98 10.82 -30.49
CA VAL A 421 5.05 11.89 -31.50
C VAL A 421 6.18 11.59 -32.46
N SER A 422 5.88 11.51 -33.77
CA SER A 422 6.88 11.25 -34.81
C SER A 422 7.83 12.44 -35.01
N GLN A 423 8.94 12.21 -35.73
CA GLN A 423 9.77 13.31 -36.23
C GLN A 423 9.04 14.12 -37.30
N CYS A 424 9.56 15.33 -37.59
CA CYS A 424 9.05 16.19 -38.67
C CYS A 424 9.20 15.54 -40.04
N ASP A 425 8.10 15.45 -40.77
CA ASP A 425 8.06 15.00 -42.15
C ASP A 425 8.48 16.11 -43.15
N SER A 426 8.46 15.81 -44.46
CA SER A 426 8.82 16.75 -45.52
C SER A 426 7.85 17.94 -45.66
N ASP A 427 6.63 17.81 -45.14
CA ASP A 427 5.59 18.83 -45.16
C ASP A 427 5.63 19.71 -43.91
N ALA A 428 6.64 19.52 -43.06
CA ALA A 428 6.82 20.20 -41.77
C ALA A 428 5.69 19.91 -40.77
N GLN A 429 5.21 18.67 -40.75
CA GLN A 429 4.24 18.16 -39.78
C GLN A 429 4.79 16.96 -38.99
N ARG A 430 4.21 16.68 -37.82
CA ARG A 430 4.43 15.47 -37.01
C ARG A 430 3.12 14.75 -36.81
N THR A 431 3.18 13.43 -36.71
CA THR A 431 2.03 12.58 -36.42
C THR A 431 2.08 12.12 -34.96
N VAL A 432 0.97 12.31 -34.25
CA VAL A 432 0.74 11.78 -32.90
C VAL A 432 0.01 10.46 -33.05
N GLN A 433 0.66 9.36 -32.67
CA GLN A 433 0.10 8.01 -32.76
C GLN A 433 -0.24 7.49 -31.36
N TYR A 434 -1.48 7.03 -31.19
CA TYR A 434 -1.96 6.47 -29.93
C TYR A 434 -1.73 4.96 -29.88
N PHE A 435 -1.43 4.43 -28.70
CA PHE A 435 -1.31 3.00 -28.47
C PHE A 435 -1.74 2.63 -27.05
N TRP A 436 -2.35 1.45 -26.88
CA TRP A 436 -2.70 0.94 -25.55
C TRP A 436 -1.44 0.61 -24.74
N SER A 437 -1.45 0.95 -23.44
CA SER A 437 -0.34 0.63 -22.54
C SER A 437 -0.13 -0.87 -22.38
N LEU A 438 -1.22 -1.63 -22.48
CA LEU A 438 -1.25 -3.09 -22.54
C LEU A 438 -2.09 -3.54 -23.74
N PRO A 439 -1.48 -3.70 -24.93
CA PRO A 439 -2.19 -4.13 -26.12
C PRO A 439 -2.44 -5.64 -26.11
N SER A 440 -3.53 -6.05 -26.73
CA SER A 440 -3.85 -7.46 -26.92
C SER A 440 -2.94 -8.11 -27.96
N ALA A 441 -2.46 -9.32 -27.66
CA ALA A 441 -1.60 -10.09 -28.55
C ALA A 441 -2.30 -10.46 -29.88
N GLN A 442 -3.64 -10.55 -29.87
CA GLN A 442 -4.42 -10.87 -31.07
C GLN A 442 -4.72 -9.64 -31.92
N ASN A 443 -4.89 -8.46 -31.30
CA ASN A 443 -5.21 -7.23 -32.02
C ASN A 443 -4.76 -5.99 -31.22
N LEU A 444 -3.84 -5.22 -31.80
CA LEU A 444 -3.25 -4.03 -31.19
C LEU A 444 -4.25 -2.88 -30.97
N LEU A 445 -5.45 -2.95 -31.57
CA LEU A 445 -6.53 -1.98 -31.37
C LEU A 445 -7.33 -2.21 -30.07
N PHE A 446 -7.12 -3.32 -29.37
CA PHE A 446 -7.80 -3.65 -28.12
C PHE A 446 -6.81 -3.81 -26.97
N SER A 447 -7.23 -3.43 -25.76
CA SER A 447 -6.44 -3.65 -24.55
C SER A 447 -6.74 -5.00 -23.91
N THR A 448 -5.77 -5.59 -23.23
CA THR A 448 -5.99 -6.75 -22.35
C THR A 448 -6.49 -6.35 -20.97
N GLU A 449 -6.23 -5.11 -20.55
CA GLU A 449 -6.50 -4.59 -19.20
C GLU A 449 -7.94 -4.11 -19.03
N CYS A 450 -8.55 -3.55 -20.07
CA CYS A 450 -9.90 -2.98 -20.06
C CYS A 450 -10.77 -3.51 -21.22
N SER A 451 -12.09 -3.40 -21.08
CA SER A 451 -13.05 -3.77 -22.14
C SER A 451 -14.23 -2.80 -22.18
N GLY A 452 -14.63 -2.37 -23.37
CA GLY A 452 -15.66 -1.33 -23.54
C GLY A 452 -15.14 0.08 -23.26
N GLY A 453 -16.02 1.07 -23.20
CA GLY A 453 -15.65 2.48 -22.99
C GLY A 453 -15.17 3.16 -24.28
N VAL A 454 -14.07 3.94 -24.19
CA VAL A 454 -13.55 4.70 -25.33
C VAL A 454 -12.67 3.85 -26.24
N THR A 455 -12.75 4.09 -27.55
CA THR A 455 -11.83 3.50 -28.53
C THR A 455 -10.55 4.30 -28.61
N LEU A 456 -9.47 3.64 -29.08
CA LEU A 456 -8.19 4.31 -29.32
C LEU A 456 -8.39 5.49 -30.30
N PRO A 457 -7.95 6.71 -29.96
CA PRO A 457 -8.14 7.88 -30.84
C PRO A 457 -7.40 7.73 -32.17
N GLU A 458 -7.89 8.40 -33.22
CA GLU A 458 -7.22 8.47 -34.52
C GLU A 458 -5.95 9.34 -34.46
N ASP A 459 -5.01 9.05 -35.35
CA ASP A 459 -3.74 9.77 -35.47
C ASP A 459 -3.96 11.26 -35.81
N VAL A 460 -3.36 12.15 -35.03
CA VAL A 460 -3.49 13.62 -35.21
C VAL A 460 -2.20 14.19 -35.81
N LYS A 461 -2.32 15.08 -36.80
CA LYS A 461 -1.18 15.80 -37.39
C LYS A 461 -1.02 17.19 -36.74
N ILE A 462 0.20 17.52 -36.34
CA ILE A 462 0.57 18.80 -35.73
C ILE A 462 1.71 19.47 -36.50
N ASP A 463 1.75 20.80 -36.50
CA ASP A 463 2.79 21.55 -37.22
C ASP A 463 4.14 21.54 -36.48
N CYS A 464 5.25 21.46 -37.23
CA CYS A 464 6.61 21.51 -36.70
C CYS A 464 7.06 22.93 -36.30
N GLU A 465 8.06 23.01 -35.42
CA GLU A 465 8.64 24.29 -34.97
C GLU A 465 9.76 24.81 -35.88
N TYR A 466 10.32 23.96 -36.74
CA TYR A 466 11.37 24.31 -37.69
C TYR A 466 11.06 23.76 -39.08
N MET A 467 11.62 24.42 -40.11
CA MET A 467 11.54 23.94 -41.49
C MET A 467 12.60 22.86 -41.72
N PRO A 468 12.23 21.60 -42.03
CA PRO A 468 13.18 20.55 -42.32
C PRO A 468 13.86 20.77 -43.67
N THR A 469 15.14 20.42 -43.76
CA THR A 469 15.93 20.56 -45.00
C THR A 469 15.51 19.59 -46.11
N SER A 470 14.69 18.59 -45.78
CA SER A 470 14.07 17.67 -46.74
C SER A 470 12.84 18.24 -47.43
N SER A 471 12.32 19.39 -46.98
CA SER A 471 11.10 19.97 -47.53
C SER A 471 11.32 20.56 -48.94
N PRO A 472 10.36 20.41 -49.88
CA PRO A 472 10.43 21.06 -51.19
C PRO A 472 10.50 22.59 -51.09
N THR A 473 9.90 23.19 -50.05
CA THR A 473 9.94 24.64 -49.82
C THR A 473 11.35 25.11 -49.49
N PHE A 474 12.12 24.33 -48.71
CA PHE A 474 13.53 24.62 -48.46
C PHE A 474 14.35 24.53 -49.76
N ALA A 475 14.15 23.47 -50.55
CA ALA A 475 14.85 23.29 -51.81
C ALA A 475 14.61 24.47 -52.79
N ALA A 476 13.38 24.93 -52.92
CA ALA A 476 13.04 26.08 -53.76
C ALA A 476 13.75 27.37 -53.31
N LEU A 477 13.74 27.66 -52.01
CA LEU A 477 14.40 28.85 -51.45
C LEU A 477 15.93 28.73 -51.48
N ALA A 478 16.48 27.53 -51.36
CA ALA A 478 17.91 27.29 -51.52
C ALA A 478 18.37 27.57 -52.95
N VAL A 479 17.62 27.09 -53.96
CA VAL A 479 17.89 27.41 -55.37
C VAL A 479 17.83 28.92 -55.61
N LEU A 480 16.82 29.61 -55.09
CA LEU A 480 16.72 31.07 -55.18
C LEU A 480 17.92 31.77 -54.52
N SER A 481 18.35 31.31 -53.34
CA SER A 481 19.50 31.87 -52.62
C SER A 481 20.80 31.73 -53.41
N VAL A 482 21.00 30.59 -54.09
CA VAL A 482 22.18 30.33 -54.95
C VAL A 482 22.15 31.23 -56.18
N ILE A 483 20.99 31.42 -56.81
CA ILE A 483 20.83 32.36 -57.92
C ILE A 483 21.20 33.77 -57.48
N VAL A 484 20.66 34.25 -56.35
CA VAL A 484 20.97 35.60 -55.82
C VAL A 484 22.45 35.74 -55.48
N ALA A 485 23.06 34.75 -54.83
CA ALA A 485 24.50 34.76 -54.53
C ALA A 485 25.35 34.80 -55.82
N SER A 486 24.96 34.07 -56.87
CA SER A 486 25.66 34.10 -58.16
C SER A 486 25.58 35.47 -58.83
N LEU A 487 24.41 36.13 -58.76
CA LEU A 487 24.22 37.49 -59.28
C LEU A 487 25.06 38.51 -58.49
N LEU A 488 25.14 38.37 -57.16
CA LEU A 488 26.01 39.21 -56.32
C LEU A 488 27.50 39.02 -56.64
N LEU A 489 27.95 37.80 -56.95
CA LEU A 489 29.33 37.54 -57.37
C LEU A 489 29.64 38.20 -58.72
N VAL A 490 28.73 38.08 -59.69
CA VAL A 490 28.86 38.74 -60.99
C VAL A 490 28.87 40.26 -60.81
N ALA A 491 27.99 40.81 -59.97
CA ALA A 491 27.97 42.24 -59.65
C ALA A 491 29.28 42.71 -59.01
N ALA A 492 29.81 42.00 -58.01
CA ALA A 492 31.09 42.32 -57.38
C ALA A 492 32.22 42.34 -58.41
N PHE A 493 32.30 41.32 -59.27
CA PHE A 493 33.30 41.24 -60.33
C PHE A 493 33.20 42.40 -61.33
N LEU A 494 31.98 42.74 -61.76
CA LEU A 494 31.76 43.85 -62.70
C LEU A 494 32.14 45.20 -62.09
N VAL A 495 31.80 45.44 -60.82
CA VAL A 495 32.15 46.66 -60.07
C VAL A 495 33.68 46.79 -59.94
N TYR A 496 34.36 45.70 -59.56
CA TYR A 496 35.81 45.68 -59.43
C TYR A 496 36.51 45.94 -60.77
N LYS A 497 36.07 45.26 -61.84
CA LYS A 497 36.63 45.39 -63.19
C LYS A 497 36.44 46.78 -63.77
N HIS A 498 35.27 47.39 -63.58
CA HIS A 498 34.93 48.72 -64.11
C HIS A 498 35.16 49.87 -63.11
N ARG A 499 36.00 49.67 -62.09
CA ARG A 499 36.31 50.69 -61.05
C ARG A 499 36.82 52.04 -61.58
N SER A 500 37.42 52.06 -62.78
CA SER A 500 37.93 53.27 -63.43
C SER A 500 36.88 54.04 -64.24
N ALA A 501 35.71 53.45 -64.50
CA ALA A 501 34.62 54.11 -65.23
C ALA A 501 34.11 55.33 -64.44
N PRO A 502 33.81 56.47 -65.11
CA PRO A 502 33.48 57.73 -64.45
C PRO A 502 32.26 57.62 -63.52
N ILE A 503 31.29 56.76 -63.87
CA ILE A 503 30.09 56.49 -63.08
C ILE A 503 30.42 55.74 -61.77
N VAL A 504 31.12 54.60 -61.87
CA VAL A 504 31.49 53.76 -60.71
C VAL A 504 32.47 54.50 -59.80
N LYS A 505 33.40 55.25 -60.38
CA LYS A 505 34.34 56.10 -59.65
C LYS A 505 33.65 57.25 -58.91
N ARG A 506 32.57 57.82 -59.47
CA ARG A 506 31.74 58.85 -58.82
C ARG A 506 30.92 58.28 -57.65
N SER A 507 30.37 57.07 -57.82
CA SER A 507 29.55 56.38 -56.81
C SER A 507 30.35 55.73 -55.66
N GLN A 508 31.69 55.73 -55.77
CA GLN A 508 32.64 55.19 -54.78
C GLN A 508 32.60 53.66 -54.69
N PHE A 509 33.36 52.99 -55.56
CA PHE A 509 33.38 51.52 -55.68
C PHE A 509 33.61 50.77 -54.35
N GLU A 510 34.43 51.29 -53.44
CA GLU A 510 34.70 50.69 -52.12
C GLU A 510 33.45 50.50 -51.25
N MET A 511 32.51 51.46 -51.29
CA MET A 511 31.25 51.34 -50.52
C MET A 511 30.26 50.40 -51.21
N LEU A 512 30.29 50.33 -52.54
CA LEU A 512 29.46 49.43 -53.34
C LEU A 512 29.89 47.97 -53.13
N GLU A 513 31.19 47.68 -53.07
CA GLU A 513 31.67 46.34 -52.76
C GLU A 513 31.32 45.90 -51.34
N LEU A 514 31.38 46.79 -50.35
CA LEU A 514 30.93 46.48 -48.99
C LEU A 514 29.42 46.16 -48.93
N MET A 515 28.58 46.88 -49.69
CA MET A 515 27.14 46.56 -49.75
C MET A 515 26.90 45.17 -50.38
N ILE A 516 27.62 44.83 -51.45
CA ILE A 516 27.53 43.50 -52.09
C ILE A 516 28.04 42.41 -51.12
N PHE A 517 29.11 42.68 -50.38
CA PHE A 517 29.62 41.77 -49.34
C PHE A 517 28.57 41.51 -48.24
N GLY A 518 27.86 42.56 -47.81
CA GLY A 518 26.73 42.45 -46.90
C GLY A 518 25.58 41.59 -47.45
N GLY A 519 25.35 41.63 -48.77
CA GLY A 519 24.40 40.78 -49.47
C GLY A 519 24.66 39.29 -49.26
N PHE A 520 25.92 38.85 -49.35
CA PHE A 520 26.28 37.44 -49.11
C PHE A 520 25.92 36.97 -47.69
N PHE A 521 26.13 37.80 -46.66
CA PHE A 521 25.74 37.45 -45.30
C PHE A 521 24.22 37.29 -45.16
N THR A 522 23.43 38.15 -45.81
CA THR A 522 21.96 38.05 -45.77
C THR A 522 21.43 36.81 -46.51
N THR A 523 22.07 36.42 -47.62
CA THR A 523 21.75 35.16 -48.33
C THR A 523 22.13 33.94 -47.50
N GLY A 524 23.29 33.97 -46.83
CA GLY A 524 23.69 32.93 -45.89
C GLY A 524 22.74 32.82 -44.69
N ALA A 525 22.25 33.95 -44.17
CA ALA A 525 21.27 33.96 -43.09
C ALA A 525 19.98 33.23 -43.50
N ALA A 526 19.45 33.48 -44.70
CA ALA A 526 18.25 32.79 -45.20
C ALA A 526 18.41 31.26 -45.19
N MET A 527 19.60 30.74 -45.49
CA MET A 527 19.91 29.31 -45.41
C MET A 527 20.05 28.79 -43.99
N ALA A 528 20.69 29.56 -43.10
CA ALA A 528 20.90 29.16 -41.71
C ALA A 528 19.60 29.09 -40.89
N TYR A 529 18.52 29.79 -41.30
CA TYR A 529 17.22 29.74 -40.61
C TYR A 529 16.44 28.43 -40.83
N ALA A 530 16.78 27.64 -41.86
CA ALA A 530 16.25 26.30 -42.02
C ALA A 530 16.99 25.28 -41.14
N GLY A 531 16.39 24.10 -40.98
CA GLY A 531 16.98 22.98 -40.25
C GLY A 531 16.69 22.97 -38.76
N GLN A 532 16.86 21.78 -38.19
CA GLN A 532 16.64 21.50 -36.77
C GLN A 532 17.55 22.39 -35.90
N PRO A 533 17.04 23.04 -34.84
CA PRO A 533 17.84 23.81 -33.91
C PRO A 533 19.01 22.98 -33.39
N SER A 534 20.22 23.39 -33.74
CA SER A 534 21.48 22.81 -33.27
C SER A 534 22.33 23.90 -32.67
N ARG A 535 23.27 23.54 -31.80
CA ARG A 535 24.17 24.50 -31.15
C ARG A 535 24.86 25.43 -32.17
N LEU A 536 25.22 24.91 -33.34
CA LEU A 536 25.83 25.68 -34.41
C LEU A 536 24.85 26.66 -35.07
N LEU A 537 23.66 26.20 -35.44
CA LEU A 537 22.66 27.03 -36.12
C LEU A 537 22.12 28.13 -35.18
N CYS A 538 21.91 27.83 -33.90
CA CYS A 538 21.45 28.81 -32.92
C CYS A 538 22.46 29.97 -32.73
N GLY A 539 23.76 29.69 -32.85
CA GLY A 539 24.79 30.74 -32.86
C GLY A 539 24.89 31.50 -34.19
N ILE A 540 24.95 30.80 -35.32
CA ILE A 540 25.23 31.44 -36.62
C ILE A 540 24.06 32.32 -37.12
N ARG A 541 22.80 31.95 -36.83
CA ARG A 541 21.59 32.70 -37.26
C ARG A 541 21.67 34.20 -36.92
N PRO A 542 21.81 34.63 -35.65
CA PRO A 542 21.87 36.06 -35.31
C PRO A 542 23.12 36.75 -35.86
N ILE A 543 24.27 36.06 -35.95
CA ILE A 543 25.52 36.63 -36.49
C ILE A 543 25.36 37.02 -37.96
N LEU A 544 24.87 36.11 -38.81
CA LEU A 544 24.75 36.37 -40.24
C LEU A 544 23.79 37.53 -40.53
N VAL A 545 22.66 37.60 -39.83
CA VAL A 545 21.71 38.71 -39.96
C VAL A 545 22.35 40.03 -39.52
N CYS A 546 23.04 40.04 -38.37
CA CYS A 546 23.65 41.26 -37.84
C CYS A 546 24.82 41.76 -38.69
N MET A 547 25.70 40.87 -39.13
CA MET A 547 26.82 41.20 -40.00
C MET A 547 26.33 41.72 -41.35
N GLY A 548 25.33 41.07 -41.96
CA GLY A 548 24.72 41.55 -43.21
C GLY A 548 24.12 42.94 -43.06
N PHE A 549 23.31 43.16 -42.01
CA PHE A 549 22.69 44.46 -41.73
C PHE A 549 23.74 45.56 -41.51
N THR A 550 24.76 45.32 -40.68
CA THR A 550 25.81 46.31 -40.40
C THR A 550 26.63 46.65 -41.63
N THR A 551 26.97 45.65 -42.45
CA THR A 551 27.78 45.89 -43.66
C THR A 551 27.01 46.78 -44.64
N ILE A 552 25.74 46.47 -44.92
CA ILE A 552 24.89 47.20 -45.87
C ILE A 552 24.60 48.61 -45.35
N PHE A 553 24.00 48.73 -44.17
CA PHE A 553 23.60 50.03 -43.62
C PHE A 553 24.78 50.88 -43.17
N GLY A 554 25.84 50.26 -42.68
CA GLY A 554 27.10 50.95 -42.40
C GLY A 554 27.69 51.58 -43.65
N ALA A 555 27.76 50.84 -44.77
CA ALA A 555 28.22 51.40 -46.04
C ALA A 555 27.33 52.56 -46.54
N LEU A 556 26.00 52.48 -46.35
CA LEU A 556 25.05 53.56 -46.72
C LEU A 556 25.25 54.82 -45.87
N VAL A 557 25.38 54.65 -44.55
CA VAL A 557 25.68 55.73 -43.61
C VAL A 557 27.00 56.40 -43.96
N MET A 558 28.02 55.61 -44.28
CA MET A 558 29.34 56.13 -44.65
C MET A 558 29.32 56.88 -45.99
N LYS A 559 28.61 56.35 -46.99
CA LYS A 559 28.38 57.02 -48.28
C LYS A 559 27.69 58.38 -48.08
N SER A 560 26.67 58.43 -47.23
CA SER A 560 25.88 59.64 -46.91
C SER A 560 26.65 60.66 -46.07
N LEU A 561 27.42 60.22 -45.07
CA LEU A 561 28.27 61.07 -44.22
C LEU A 561 29.34 61.82 -45.03
N ARG A 562 29.94 61.15 -46.02
CA ARG A 562 30.95 61.79 -46.87
C ARG A 562 30.34 62.91 -47.69
N VAL A 563 29.18 62.68 -48.30
CA VAL A 563 28.44 63.70 -49.06
C VAL A 563 28.06 64.85 -48.13
N TYR A 564 27.45 64.56 -46.98
CA TYR A 564 27.07 65.56 -45.98
C TYR A 564 28.25 66.45 -45.56
N ARG A 565 29.42 65.88 -45.26
CA ARG A 565 30.61 66.65 -44.83
C ARG A 565 31.21 67.52 -45.93
N VAL A 566 31.07 67.12 -47.20
CA VAL A 566 31.57 67.90 -48.34
C VAL A 566 30.70 69.13 -48.57
N PHE A 567 29.38 69.01 -48.40
CA PHE A 567 28.44 70.08 -48.73
C PHE A 567 28.06 70.98 -47.56
N MET A 568 28.01 70.48 -46.32
CA MET A 568 27.44 71.21 -45.18
C MET A 568 28.45 72.00 -44.33
N LYS A 569 29.76 71.87 -44.59
CA LYS A 569 30.79 72.58 -43.79
C LYS A 569 31.08 73.95 -44.44
N SER A 570 30.67 75.06 -43.80
CA SER A 570 30.78 76.43 -44.34
C SER A 570 32.22 77.00 -44.48
N SER A 571 33.24 76.18 -44.28
CA SER A 571 34.63 76.52 -44.56
C SER A 571 35.09 75.60 -45.69
N MET A 572 35.13 76.13 -46.93
CA MET A 572 35.65 75.44 -48.12
C MET A 572 37.16 75.16 -48.01
N LYS A 573 37.55 74.25 -47.11
CA LYS A 573 38.83 73.54 -47.16
C LYS A 573 38.56 72.16 -47.72
N ARG A 574 39.17 71.82 -48.87
CA ARG A 574 39.11 70.49 -49.50
C ARG A 574 39.76 69.45 -48.58
N VAL A 575 39.01 68.95 -47.59
CA VAL A 575 39.47 67.85 -46.75
C VAL A 575 39.38 66.58 -47.58
N LYS A 576 40.53 66.03 -48.01
CA LYS A 576 40.59 64.65 -48.51
C LYS A 576 40.16 63.73 -47.37
N VAL A 577 38.93 63.22 -47.45
CA VAL A 577 38.47 62.13 -46.58
C VAL A 577 39.14 60.86 -47.08
N THR A 578 40.22 60.44 -46.39
CA THR A 578 40.95 59.21 -46.70
C THR A 578 40.08 57.98 -46.44
N LEU A 579 40.14 56.97 -47.31
CA LEU A 579 39.44 55.68 -47.20
C LEU A 579 39.58 55.05 -45.79
N PHE A 580 40.77 55.19 -45.19
CA PHE A 580 41.07 54.72 -43.84
C PHE A 580 40.14 55.30 -42.74
N ARG A 581 39.74 56.58 -42.85
CA ARG A 581 38.80 57.18 -41.89
C ARG A 581 37.39 56.65 -42.04
N ILE A 582 37.02 56.20 -43.24
CA ILE A 582 35.70 55.66 -43.53
C ILE A 582 35.60 54.23 -43.00
N LEU A 583 36.61 53.39 -43.29
CA LEU A 583 36.73 52.05 -42.74
C LEU A 583 36.81 52.07 -41.20
N LYS A 584 37.51 53.05 -40.61
CA LYS A 584 37.55 53.21 -39.14
C LYS A 584 36.17 53.47 -38.53
N MET A 585 35.31 54.25 -39.18
CA MET A 585 33.95 54.49 -38.69
C MET A 585 33.06 53.26 -38.83
N LEU A 586 33.18 52.51 -39.93
CA LEU A 586 32.48 51.24 -40.10
C LEU A 586 32.95 50.21 -39.06
N ALA A 587 34.24 50.18 -38.75
CA ALA A 587 34.80 49.33 -37.71
C ALA A 587 34.21 49.61 -36.32
N ILE A 588 33.81 50.85 -36.00
CA ILE A 588 33.13 51.16 -34.73
C ILE A 588 31.80 50.40 -34.62
N PHE A 589 31.02 50.32 -35.71
CA PHE A 589 29.76 49.57 -35.70
C PHE A 589 29.97 48.06 -35.54
N TYR A 590 30.98 47.50 -36.20
CA TYR A 590 31.37 46.09 -36.02
C TYR A 590 31.91 45.79 -34.63
N VAL A 591 32.67 46.71 -34.03
CA VAL A 591 33.15 46.56 -32.65
C VAL A 591 31.97 46.54 -31.69
N GLY A 592 30.95 47.39 -31.91
CA GLY A 592 29.70 47.34 -31.16
C GLY A 592 29.00 45.98 -31.29
N ASP A 593 28.86 45.46 -32.51
CA ASP A 593 28.30 44.12 -32.75
C ASP A 593 29.11 43.04 -32.03
N LEU A 594 30.44 43.08 -32.12
CA LEU A 594 31.34 42.12 -31.49
C LEU A 594 31.21 42.14 -29.97
N VAL A 595 31.17 43.33 -29.35
CA VAL A 595 31.01 43.47 -27.89
C VAL A 595 29.67 42.89 -27.44
N ILE A 596 28.58 43.15 -28.17
CA ILE A 596 27.26 42.61 -27.83
C ILE A 596 27.25 41.09 -28.01
N PHE A 597 27.82 40.54 -29.10
CA PHE A 597 27.88 39.08 -29.29
C PHE A 597 28.77 38.37 -28.28
N VAL A 598 29.95 38.90 -27.98
CA VAL A 598 30.84 38.33 -26.96
C VAL A 598 30.18 38.38 -25.59
N GLY A 599 29.57 39.50 -25.23
CA GLY A 599 28.81 39.63 -23.99
C GLY A 599 27.63 38.66 -23.92
N TRP A 600 26.86 38.53 -25.01
CA TRP A 600 25.73 37.60 -25.09
C TRP A 600 26.20 36.15 -24.96
N TYR A 601 27.16 35.70 -25.77
CA TYR A 601 27.59 34.30 -25.76
C TYR A 601 28.40 33.92 -24.51
N ALA A 602 29.05 34.88 -23.85
CA ALA A 602 29.72 34.64 -22.58
C ALA A 602 28.73 34.56 -21.40
N ALA A 603 27.66 35.37 -21.42
CA ALA A 603 26.65 35.36 -20.37
C ALA A 603 25.64 34.22 -20.56
N ASP A 604 25.17 34.02 -21.78
CA ASP A 604 24.03 33.15 -22.10
C ASP A 604 24.03 32.77 -23.59
N PHE A 605 24.69 31.65 -23.91
CA PHE A 605 24.72 31.13 -25.27
C PHE A 605 23.33 30.58 -25.67
N PRO A 606 22.78 30.92 -26.86
CA PRO A 606 21.50 30.39 -27.30
C PRO A 606 21.60 28.88 -27.58
N GLU A 607 21.13 28.06 -26.65
CA GLU A 607 21.14 26.61 -26.76
C GLU A 607 19.84 26.07 -27.39
N PRO A 608 19.89 24.91 -28.07
CA PRO A 608 18.69 24.23 -28.50
C PRO A 608 17.95 23.69 -27.27
N THR A 609 16.85 24.34 -26.91
CA THR A 609 16.04 23.97 -25.74
C THR A 609 14.77 23.25 -26.18
N VAL A 610 14.47 22.15 -25.50
CA VAL A 610 13.18 21.46 -25.61
C VAL A 610 12.25 22.03 -24.55
N THR A 611 11.15 22.64 -24.98
CA THR A 611 10.10 23.13 -24.08
C THR A 611 8.86 22.27 -24.26
N THR A 612 8.40 21.64 -23.18
CA THR A 612 7.16 20.88 -23.16
C THR A 612 5.99 21.85 -23.04
N VAL A 613 5.11 21.85 -24.04
CA VAL A 613 3.94 22.74 -24.07
C VAL A 613 2.69 21.88 -24.24
N GLU A 614 1.60 22.26 -23.58
CA GLU A 614 0.30 21.62 -23.82
C GLU A 614 -0.11 21.85 -25.29
N ALA A 615 -0.47 20.76 -25.98
CA ALA A 615 -0.91 20.84 -27.35
C ALA A 615 -2.33 21.42 -27.41
N SER A 616 -2.56 22.35 -28.35
CA SER A 616 -3.90 22.86 -28.64
C SER A 616 -4.76 21.86 -29.41
N GLU A 617 -4.11 20.97 -30.17
CA GLU A 617 -4.76 20.05 -31.11
C GLU A 617 -5.17 18.72 -30.47
N PHE A 618 -4.58 18.34 -29.34
CA PHE A 618 -4.91 17.10 -28.62
C PHE A 618 -4.64 17.19 -27.13
N ARG A 619 -5.22 16.27 -26.34
CA ARG A 619 -5.01 16.19 -24.90
C ARG A 619 -3.66 15.55 -24.59
N GLY A 620 -2.62 16.38 -24.49
CA GLY A 620 -1.28 15.96 -24.12
C GLY A 620 -0.28 17.11 -24.16
N THR A 621 0.98 16.78 -23.91
CA THR A 621 2.12 17.68 -24.04
C THR A 621 2.96 17.31 -25.26
N VAL A 622 3.49 18.32 -25.94
CA VAL A 622 4.39 18.18 -27.08
C VAL A 622 5.69 18.90 -26.79
N ASP A 623 6.79 18.23 -27.13
CA ASP A 623 8.14 18.77 -27.06
C ASP A 623 8.41 19.69 -28.25
N ARG A 624 8.51 21.00 -27.96
CA ARG A 624 8.85 22.03 -28.93
C ARG A 624 10.34 22.37 -28.86
N MET A 625 11.04 22.30 -29.99
CA MET A 625 12.46 22.65 -30.06
C MET A 625 12.65 24.07 -30.59
N SER A 626 13.32 24.93 -29.83
CA SER A 626 13.67 26.29 -30.26
C SER A 626 15.05 26.71 -29.75
N CYS A 627 15.66 27.71 -30.41
CA CYS A 627 16.88 28.33 -29.88
C CYS A 627 16.46 29.33 -28.82
N ASN A 628 16.67 29.00 -27.54
CA ASN A 628 16.27 29.86 -26.43
C ASN A 628 17.50 30.34 -25.66
N SER A 629 17.39 31.57 -25.16
CA SER A 629 18.32 32.16 -24.18
C SER A 629 17.53 32.44 -22.92
N SER A 630 18.14 32.28 -21.75
CA SER A 630 17.52 32.55 -20.45
C SER A 630 16.92 33.96 -20.32
N SER A 631 17.46 34.94 -21.06
CA SER A 631 17.02 36.34 -21.00
C SER A 631 16.84 36.98 -22.38
N PHE A 632 15.72 37.70 -22.58
CA PHE A 632 15.45 38.49 -23.79
C PHE A 632 16.35 39.73 -23.94
N ILE A 633 17.05 40.13 -22.87
CA ILE A 633 17.83 41.38 -22.76
C ILE A 633 18.86 41.51 -23.90
N SER A 634 19.58 40.43 -24.22
CA SER A 634 20.62 40.44 -25.26
C SER A 634 20.05 40.65 -26.66
N THR A 635 18.93 40.00 -26.98
CA THR A 635 18.20 40.21 -28.23
C THR A 635 17.67 41.64 -28.34
N ALA A 636 17.14 42.20 -27.25
CA ALA A 636 16.67 43.59 -27.19
C ALA A 636 17.80 44.61 -27.41
N LEU A 637 18.97 44.39 -26.80
CA LEU A 637 20.15 45.23 -26.99
C LEU A 637 20.65 45.21 -28.43
N LEU A 638 20.65 44.04 -29.09
CA LEU A 638 20.98 43.93 -30.51
C LEU A 638 19.98 44.71 -31.39
N ILE A 639 18.68 44.54 -31.15
CA ILE A 639 17.63 45.26 -31.89
C ILE A 639 17.79 46.77 -31.70
N PHE A 640 18.03 47.24 -30.48
CA PHE A 640 18.25 48.64 -30.17
C PHE A 640 19.50 49.19 -30.89
N TRP A 641 20.61 48.45 -30.88
CA TRP A 641 21.82 48.82 -31.60
C TRP A 641 21.61 48.93 -33.12
N LYS A 642 20.84 48.00 -33.73
CA LYS A 642 20.48 48.07 -35.15
C LYS A 642 19.54 49.24 -35.45
N ALA A 643 18.62 49.56 -34.54
CA ALA A 643 17.73 50.72 -34.68
C ALA A 643 18.52 52.04 -34.73
N ILE A 644 19.58 52.19 -33.92
CA ILE A 644 20.47 53.35 -33.99
C ILE A 644 21.10 53.47 -35.39
N LEU A 645 21.63 52.37 -35.94
CA LEU A 645 22.23 52.36 -37.27
C LEU A 645 21.21 52.69 -38.37
N LEU A 646 19.98 52.19 -38.24
CA LEU A 646 18.88 52.48 -39.16
C LEU A 646 18.49 53.96 -39.10
N VAL A 647 18.30 54.53 -37.90
CA VAL A 647 17.98 55.96 -37.72
C VAL A 647 19.07 56.85 -38.30
N LEU A 648 20.35 56.51 -38.10
CA LEU A 648 21.47 57.21 -38.75
C LEU A 648 21.40 57.08 -40.27
N GLY A 649 21.07 55.89 -40.77
CA GLY A 649 20.84 55.59 -42.18
C GLY A 649 19.68 56.35 -42.81
N LEU A 650 18.69 56.79 -42.02
CA LEU A 650 17.57 57.62 -42.47
C LEU A 650 17.90 59.13 -42.37
N TYR A 651 18.50 59.54 -41.25
CA TYR A 651 18.77 60.93 -40.91
C TYR A 651 19.76 61.59 -41.89
N LEU A 652 20.83 60.89 -42.27
CA LEU A 652 21.87 61.45 -43.13
C LEU A 652 21.41 61.66 -44.59
N PRO A 653 20.75 60.69 -45.26
CA PRO A 653 20.13 60.92 -46.57
C PRO A 653 19.08 62.03 -46.55
N PHE A 654 18.29 62.14 -45.48
CA PHE A 654 17.30 63.21 -45.31
C PHE A 654 17.93 64.60 -45.34
N LEU A 655 19.08 64.80 -44.68
CA LEU A 655 19.79 66.08 -44.65
C LEU A 655 20.38 66.48 -46.02
N ILE A 656 20.78 65.51 -46.85
CA ILE A 656 21.40 65.76 -48.16
C ILE A 656 20.41 65.76 -49.33
N ARG A 657 19.11 65.56 -49.08
CA ARG A 657 18.08 65.38 -50.12
C ARG A 657 17.92 66.55 -51.10
N ASN A 658 18.25 67.77 -50.65
CA ASN A 658 18.08 69.00 -51.44
C ASN A 658 19.38 69.51 -52.09
N VAL A 659 20.48 68.74 -52.02
CA VAL A 659 21.82 69.19 -52.44
C VAL A 659 22.11 68.85 -53.90
N SER A 660 21.84 69.80 -54.81
CA SER A 660 22.28 69.88 -56.23
C SER A 660 21.98 68.70 -57.19
N VAL A 661 21.58 69.03 -58.43
CA VAL A 661 21.12 68.10 -59.49
C VAL A 661 22.19 67.10 -59.97
N GLU A 662 23.47 67.32 -59.62
CA GLU A 662 24.60 66.47 -60.03
C GLU A 662 24.72 65.15 -59.24
N PHE A 663 23.99 65.00 -58.12
CA PHE A 663 23.99 63.83 -57.24
C PHE A 663 22.61 63.15 -57.18
N GLN A 664 22.15 62.61 -58.32
CA GLN A 664 20.88 61.87 -58.45
C GLN A 664 20.79 60.54 -57.68
N GLU A 665 21.70 60.24 -56.74
CA GLU A 665 21.74 58.97 -55.98
C GLU A 665 21.04 59.05 -54.61
N SER A 666 20.95 60.24 -54.00
CA SER A 666 20.46 60.42 -52.62
C SER A 666 18.96 60.07 -52.40
N PRO A 667 18.03 60.40 -53.32
CA PRO A 667 16.61 60.05 -53.15
C PRO A 667 16.37 58.53 -53.15
N TRP A 668 17.11 57.78 -53.98
CA TRP A 668 17.02 56.32 -54.04
C TRP A 668 17.55 55.66 -52.77
N ILE A 669 18.65 56.17 -52.22
CA ILE A 669 19.19 55.72 -50.92
C ILE A 669 18.16 55.98 -49.81
N PHE A 670 17.52 57.15 -49.80
CA PHE A 670 16.48 57.46 -48.82
C PHE A 670 15.25 56.56 -48.95
N GLY A 671 14.73 56.39 -50.18
CA GLY A 671 13.59 55.51 -50.45
C GLY A 671 13.85 54.07 -50.02
N SER A 672 15.02 53.54 -50.40
CA SER A 672 15.52 52.23 -49.99
C SER A 672 15.52 52.01 -48.45
N VAL A 673 16.02 52.97 -47.68
CA VAL A 673 16.05 52.87 -46.20
C VAL A 673 14.65 52.95 -45.60
N VAL A 674 13.76 53.77 -46.16
CA VAL A 674 12.36 53.89 -45.72
C VAL A 674 11.61 52.58 -45.89
N VAL A 675 11.81 51.87 -47.00
CA VAL A 675 11.13 50.59 -47.15
C VAL A 675 11.64 49.57 -46.13
N VAL A 676 12.95 49.44 -45.93
CA VAL A 676 13.47 48.49 -44.94
C VAL A 676 12.93 48.82 -43.54
N LEU A 677 12.77 50.10 -43.19
CA LEU A 677 12.13 50.52 -41.95
C LEU A 677 10.68 50.03 -41.85
N VAL A 678 9.86 50.24 -42.88
CA VAL A 678 8.46 49.78 -42.91
C VAL A 678 8.39 48.25 -42.81
N GLY A 679 9.26 47.53 -43.53
CA GLY A 679 9.36 46.07 -43.44
C GLY A 679 9.70 45.60 -42.03
N CYS A 680 10.69 46.21 -41.38
CA CYS A 680 11.05 45.88 -39.99
C CYS A 680 9.91 46.17 -39.01
N LEU A 681 9.18 47.29 -39.18
CA LEU A 681 8.07 47.67 -38.30
C LEU A 681 6.83 46.76 -38.43
N LEU A 682 6.62 46.13 -39.58
CA LEU A 682 5.51 45.19 -39.79
C LEU A 682 5.89 43.75 -39.41
N ILE A 683 7.08 43.30 -39.82
CA ILE A 683 7.50 41.88 -39.64
C ILE A 683 7.82 41.58 -38.17
N MET A 684 8.48 42.49 -37.46
CA MET A 684 8.89 42.23 -36.08
C MET A 684 7.69 42.00 -35.15
N PRO A 685 6.65 42.85 -35.10
CA PRO A 685 5.47 42.57 -34.27
C PRO A 685 4.72 41.30 -34.67
N MET A 686 4.60 41.01 -35.98
CA MET A 686 3.95 39.79 -36.46
C MET A 686 4.66 38.52 -35.99
N SER A 687 6.00 38.54 -35.89
CA SER A 687 6.78 37.40 -35.37
C SER A 687 6.57 37.11 -33.88
N TYR A 688 6.11 38.10 -33.09
CA TYR A 688 5.85 37.93 -31.66
C TYR A 688 4.37 37.73 -31.32
N LEU A 689 3.45 38.27 -32.13
CA LEU A 689 2.02 38.28 -31.82
C LEU A 689 1.23 37.12 -32.45
N VAL A 690 1.78 36.46 -33.48
CA VAL A 690 1.06 35.40 -34.22
C VAL A 690 1.89 34.12 -34.25
N GLN A 691 1.33 33.01 -33.73
CA GLN A 691 1.90 31.68 -33.92
C GLN A 691 1.60 31.21 -35.34
N MET A 692 2.61 31.25 -36.20
CA MET A 692 2.52 30.81 -37.60
C MET A 692 3.14 29.43 -37.76
N PRO A 693 2.64 28.58 -38.68
CA PRO A 693 3.34 27.36 -39.06
C PRO A 693 4.78 27.67 -39.49
N ALA A 694 5.74 26.81 -39.11
CA ALA A 694 7.16 27.06 -39.39
C ALA A 694 7.46 27.26 -40.89
N ALA A 695 6.67 26.63 -41.78
CA ALA A 695 6.77 26.84 -43.21
C ALA A 695 6.45 28.27 -43.63
N THR A 696 5.32 28.79 -43.16
CA THR A 696 4.89 30.16 -43.42
C THR A 696 5.90 31.15 -42.85
N TYR A 697 6.36 30.95 -41.62
CA TYR A 697 7.35 31.81 -40.98
C TYR A 697 8.71 31.83 -41.72
N TYR A 698 9.20 30.65 -42.16
CA TYR A 698 10.45 30.55 -42.91
C TYR A 698 10.36 31.23 -44.28
N VAL A 699 9.24 31.04 -45.00
CA VAL A 699 8.97 31.74 -46.26
C VAL A 699 8.92 33.25 -46.02
N PHE A 700 8.26 33.73 -44.97
CA PHE A 700 8.25 35.16 -44.64
C PHE A 700 9.65 35.72 -44.36
N LEU A 701 10.55 34.96 -43.71
CA LEU A 701 11.91 35.44 -43.47
C LEU A 701 12.80 35.40 -44.73
N ALA A 702 12.62 34.38 -45.57
CA ALA A 702 13.46 34.12 -46.74
C ALA A 702 12.99 34.86 -48.01
N SER A 703 11.68 35.06 -48.21
CA SER A 703 11.07 35.56 -49.46
C SER A 703 10.98 37.08 -49.59
N PHE A 704 11.54 37.87 -48.66
CA PHE A 704 11.81 39.28 -48.94
C PHE A 704 13.03 39.44 -49.86
N PRO A 705 13.16 38.69 -50.96
CA PRO A 705 13.42 39.33 -52.24
C PRO A 705 12.53 38.72 -53.33
N THR A 706 12.07 39.58 -54.25
CA THR A 706 11.34 39.28 -55.51
C THR A 706 9.81 39.23 -55.41
N GLU A 707 9.14 40.20 -56.04
CA GLU A 707 7.77 40.03 -56.52
C GLU A 707 7.76 40.07 -58.06
N ARG A 708 7.29 38.96 -58.63
CA ARG A 708 6.45 38.86 -59.85
C ARG A 708 5.70 37.54 -59.63
N SER A 709 4.38 37.40 -59.61
CA SER A 709 3.29 38.11 -60.28
C SER A 709 1.96 37.68 -59.62
N GLY A 710 1.03 38.61 -59.34
CA GLY A 710 -0.42 38.34 -59.33
C GLY A 710 -1.16 38.47 -58.01
N TYR A 711 -2.07 39.47 -57.97
CA TYR A 711 -3.18 39.74 -57.05
C TYR A 711 -2.93 40.56 -55.77
N ASN A 712 -3.49 41.78 -55.83
CA ASN A 712 -3.91 42.70 -54.76
C ASN A 712 -2.86 43.54 -54.03
N GLN A 713 -2.91 44.84 -54.36
CA GLN A 713 -2.37 46.02 -53.66
C GLN A 713 -2.28 45.85 -52.13
N PHE A 714 -1.06 45.73 -51.61
CA PHE A 714 -0.50 46.50 -50.47
C PHE A 714 0.91 45.97 -50.15
N GLY A 715 1.93 46.84 -50.21
CA GLY A 715 3.24 46.57 -49.59
C GLY A 715 4.36 46.15 -50.53
N GLU A 716 4.75 47.05 -51.44
CA GLU A 716 5.97 46.92 -52.22
C GLU A 716 7.25 47.00 -51.35
N LEU A 717 8.28 46.28 -51.79
CA LEU A 717 9.73 46.43 -51.54
C LEU A 717 10.38 45.67 -50.34
N ASN A 718 11.69 45.40 -50.52
CA ASN A 718 12.71 44.75 -49.67
C ASN A 718 12.97 43.27 -50.01
N LYS A 719 14.18 42.76 -50.24
CA LYS A 719 15.56 43.15 -49.90
C LYS A 719 16.48 43.26 -51.14
N CYS A 720 15.99 42.95 -52.35
CA CYS A 720 16.76 43.13 -53.58
C CYS A 720 16.79 44.58 -54.06
N ALA A 721 15.82 45.43 -53.73
CA ALA A 721 15.77 46.80 -54.25
C ALA A 721 17.03 47.63 -53.91
N LEU A 722 17.64 47.45 -52.72
CA LEU A 722 18.83 48.23 -52.36
C LEU A 722 20.07 47.92 -53.21
N CYS A 723 20.31 46.63 -53.48
CA CYS A 723 21.45 46.19 -54.26
C CYS A 723 21.10 46.26 -55.75
N GLU A 724 19.92 45.80 -56.16
CA GLU A 724 19.45 45.84 -57.54
C GLU A 724 19.28 47.26 -58.04
N GLU A 725 18.81 48.23 -57.26
CA GLU A 725 18.62 49.60 -57.74
C GLU A 725 19.93 50.38 -57.80
N GLN A 726 20.85 50.23 -56.83
CA GLN A 726 22.20 50.84 -56.91
C GLN A 726 23.08 50.17 -57.97
N THR A 727 22.97 48.84 -58.13
CA THR A 727 23.72 48.07 -59.14
C THR A 727 23.11 48.25 -60.53
N GLN A 728 21.78 48.28 -60.68
CA GLN A 728 21.11 48.66 -61.93
C GLN A 728 21.37 50.11 -62.27
N PHE A 729 21.52 51.03 -61.32
CA PHE A 729 21.86 52.43 -61.62
C PHE A 729 23.32 52.56 -62.07
N ALA A 730 24.25 51.83 -61.45
CA ALA A 730 25.65 51.76 -61.87
C ALA A 730 25.80 51.06 -63.24
N VAL A 731 25.07 49.96 -63.47
CA VAL A 731 25.10 49.17 -64.70
C VAL A 731 24.32 49.85 -65.83
N ARG A 732 23.14 50.44 -65.60
CA ARG A 732 22.41 51.24 -66.61
C ARG A 732 23.24 52.42 -67.07
N LYS A 733 23.91 53.14 -66.18
CA LYS A 733 24.78 54.25 -66.59
C LYS A 733 26.01 53.76 -67.37
N VAL A 734 26.64 52.64 -66.95
CA VAL A 734 27.78 52.06 -67.68
C VAL A 734 27.37 51.52 -69.06
N ILE A 735 26.14 51.03 -69.22
CA ILE A 735 25.59 50.58 -70.50
C ILE A 735 25.15 51.78 -71.37
N PHE A 736 24.53 52.82 -70.81
CA PHE A 736 24.08 53.99 -71.56
C PHE A 736 25.23 54.87 -72.09
N GLU A 737 26.36 55.00 -71.37
CA GLU A 737 27.51 55.78 -71.86
C GLU A 737 28.31 55.07 -72.97
N ARG A 738 28.18 53.74 -73.13
CA ARG A 738 28.66 53.06 -74.35
C ARG A 738 27.87 53.44 -75.62
N GLY A 739 26.71 54.09 -75.47
CA GLY A 739 25.90 54.63 -76.56
C GLY A 739 26.15 56.10 -76.91
N GLN A 740 26.95 56.85 -76.13
CA GLN A 740 27.10 58.32 -76.32
C GLN A 740 28.54 58.83 -76.54
N CYS A 741 29.52 57.96 -76.78
CA CYS A 741 30.83 58.36 -77.29
C CYS A 741 31.00 58.01 -78.79
N LYS A 742 30.19 58.65 -79.65
CA LYS A 742 30.46 58.86 -81.09
C LYS A 742 29.45 59.89 -81.65
N CYS A 743 29.75 61.18 -81.54
CA CYS A 743 29.21 62.21 -82.43
C CYS A 743 30.22 63.36 -82.53
N GLY A 744 31.03 63.30 -83.59
CA GLY A 744 31.74 64.43 -84.18
C GLY A 744 31.58 64.32 -85.71
N ASN A 745 31.22 65.44 -86.35
CA ASN A 745 30.83 65.68 -87.76
C ASN A 745 29.37 65.31 -88.07
N ARG A 746 28.47 66.18 -88.54
CA ARG A 746 28.45 67.34 -89.48
C ARG A 746 27.19 68.17 -89.16
N ASP A 747 26.89 69.39 -89.61
CA ASP A 747 27.45 70.51 -90.39
C ASP A 747 26.40 71.63 -90.24
N GLN A 748 26.78 72.91 -90.40
CA GLN A 748 26.13 73.88 -91.30
C GLN A 748 26.51 75.34 -90.96
N PHE A 749 27.26 75.97 -91.88
CA PHE A 749 26.97 77.36 -92.32
C PHE A 749 25.61 77.32 -93.05
N ASP A 750 24.71 78.30 -92.91
CA ASP A 750 24.85 79.65 -93.43
C ASP A 750 23.79 80.61 -92.83
N GLN A 751 24.12 81.90 -92.73
CA GLN A 751 23.18 82.98 -92.37
C GLN A 751 22.57 83.58 -93.65
N ARG A 752 21.27 83.87 -93.63
CA ARG A 752 20.72 85.08 -94.26
C ARG A 752 19.82 85.78 -93.24
N ASP A 753 20.26 87.00 -92.90
CA ASP A 753 19.77 88.02 -91.96
C ASP A 753 19.59 87.66 -90.47
#